data_AF-A0A8T6CT95-F1
#
_entry.id   AF-A0A8T6CT95-F1
#
_cell.length_a   1.000
_cell.length_b   1.000
_cell.length_c   1.000
_cell.angle_alpha   90.00
_cell.angle_beta   90.00
_cell.angle_gamma   90.00
#
_symmetry.space_group_name_H-M   'P 1'
#
loop_
_entity.id
_entity.type
_entity.pdbx_description
1 polymer ?
#
loop_
_entity_poly.entity_id
_entity_poly.type
_entity_poly.pdbx_seq_one_letter_code
_entity_poly.pdbx_strand_id
1 'polypeptide(L)'
;MIDDERIDAIWDYLNSCTRKHGHGRTAERFGVSRQTLWRFLDRDQVGRRLPRAVLDRVGESVEALEAATRMLVAEPASRSRAPSSRSLSDELRDALLQVCEAPLTTAGELARLRRAPVSTLRDRLVKLAGRGLVDSRPHRLEVLGPRPYRRYFPTAAGIRAAGLDEARDLRLYPVSKQWFKLLAERLDSVAVCYRVAALVAEADPEQQPVRVDHYRQGPYDALLTLSGGRSVGLLRQGPMLIAANLRFRLRTIERLDWSRTPWLTLVLTDSEQDSRRAVRALADPNLHETTFLACESELIAGGGHFPVFQQCGYGFPNTPTIGPDASLPTMLTWITRRVAAYTKGDAPQPQPDPDTLYRSDVRATMPKPAEQLDAALSLQLTRADKQALDLLAAWPFCTPEQLAGLMGGVTRRRANQVLRSLRRRSLVQREPDGYVLSDEGLITLARRDRAAVGPTLDRWTPQQDDGVYFGTALRALASQADHQRGITEFAARLSAEVGHDPDYELLDLLPTHRSQITYHGPDPYVLHPDASFPLSYQGDWDWCLLEYERRAVTPKRVPERLRGYRRYFASDYAWRDHGGVEPLVLFLFETAEAERTFVDHAATLRHAPFVSSNLPTLAKEGVLGPSWRLPPPHPAARVPLHAVGTVQQQVPTSPSTRAQRFL
;
A
#
# COMPACT_ATOMS: atom_id res chain seq x y z
N MET A 1 30.14 -4.65 -23.32
CA MET A 1 30.23 -5.04 -24.73
C MET A 1 28.98 -4.50 -25.38
N ILE A 2 29.11 -3.58 -26.33
CA ILE A 2 28.03 -3.34 -27.28
C ILE A 2 28.20 -4.49 -28.27
N ASP A 3 27.16 -5.29 -28.50
CA ASP A 3 27.24 -6.39 -29.48
C ASP A 3 27.37 -5.80 -30.90
N ASP A 4 27.94 -6.58 -31.82
CA ASP A 4 28.18 -6.15 -33.21
C ASP A 4 26.84 -5.76 -33.89
N GLU A 5 25.73 -6.40 -33.52
CA GLU A 5 24.38 -6.08 -33.99
C GLU A 5 23.92 -4.65 -33.64
N ARG A 6 24.26 -4.13 -32.45
CA ARG A 6 23.92 -2.74 -32.06
C ARG A 6 24.83 -1.72 -32.71
N ILE A 7 26.06 -2.09 -33.01
CA ILE A 7 26.98 -1.26 -33.79
C ILE A 7 26.42 -1.12 -35.20
N ASP A 8 25.98 -2.22 -35.79
CA ASP A 8 25.36 -2.25 -37.12
C ASP A 8 24.04 -1.47 -37.13
N ALA A 9 23.20 -1.57 -36.10
CA ALA A 9 21.94 -0.82 -36.02
C ALA A 9 22.15 0.71 -35.89
N ILE A 10 23.18 1.14 -35.13
CA ILE A 10 23.56 2.55 -35.04
C ILE A 10 24.10 3.02 -36.39
N TRP A 11 24.93 2.20 -37.05
CA TRP A 11 25.45 2.48 -38.38
C TRP A 11 24.36 2.58 -39.44
N ASP A 12 23.42 1.64 -39.47
CA ASP A 12 22.31 1.62 -40.42
C ASP A 12 21.39 2.82 -40.24
N TYR A 13 21.15 3.22 -38.99
CA TYR A 13 20.38 4.43 -38.69
C TYR A 13 21.10 5.70 -39.17
N LEU A 14 22.39 5.85 -38.86
CA LEU A 14 23.19 7.00 -39.29
C LEU A 14 23.34 7.06 -40.82
N ASN A 15 23.54 5.92 -41.48
CA ASN A 15 23.61 5.80 -42.94
C ASN A 15 22.25 6.06 -43.61
N SER A 16 21.15 5.63 -42.99
CA SER A 16 19.79 5.91 -43.46
C SER A 16 19.48 7.41 -43.38
N CYS A 17 19.79 8.05 -42.25
CA CYS A 17 19.61 9.50 -42.08
C CYS A 17 20.51 10.31 -43.01
N THR A 18 21.78 9.91 -43.16
CA THR A 18 22.74 10.56 -44.07
C THR A 18 22.28 10.46 -45.52
N ARG A 19 21.82 9.27 -45.97
CA ARG A 19 21.24 9.12 -47.32
C ARG A 19 19.99 9.97 -47.51
N LYS A 20 19.16 10.09 -46.48
CA LYS A 20 17.88 10.81 -46.56
C LYS A 20 18.01 12.33 -46.50
N HIS A 21 19.06 12.84 -45.87
CA HIS A 21 19.18 14.27 -45.56
C HIS A 21 20.48 14.91 -46.04
N GLY A 22 21.47 14.12 -46.49
CA GLY A 22 22.82 14.57 -46.79
C GLY A 22 23.67 14.75 -45.52
N HIS A 23 24.99 14.64 -45.65
CA HIS A 23 25.93 14.71 -44.52
C HIS A 23 25.81 16.02 -43.73
N GLY A 24 25.73 17.17 -44.41
CA GLY A 24 25.66 18.49 -43.76
C GLY A 24 24.39 18.72 -42.93
N ARG A 25 23.21 18.38 -43.47
CA ARG A 25 21.93 18.59 -42.77
C ARG A 25 21.65 17.55 -41.68
N THR A 26 22.27 16.36 -41.77
CA THR A 26 22.22 15.37 -40.67
C THR A 26 23.00 15.88 -39.46
N ALA A 27 24.16 16.52 -39.67
CA ALA A 27 24.96 17.13 -38.62
C ALA A 27 24.26 18.34 -37.95
N GLU A 28 23.58 19.18 -38.73
CA GLU A 28 22.78 20.32 -38.21
C GLU A 28 21.54 19.87 -37.43
N ARG A 29 20.81 18.86 -37.91
CA ARG A 29 19.55 18.42 -37.29
C ARG A 29 19.73 17.73 -35.95
N PHE A 30 20.86 17.02 -35.78
CA PHE A 30 21.20 16.39 -34.51
C PHE A 30 22.10 17.25 -33.64
N GLY A 31 22.62 18.37 -34.16
CA GLY A 31 23.51 19.30 -33.48
C GLY A 31 24.62 18.56 -32.77
N VAL A 32 25.79 18.42 -33.41
CA VAL A 32 27.00 17.84 -32.79
C VAL A 32 27.52 18.78 -31.69
N SER A 33 26.71 19.00 -30.67
CA SER A 33 27.13 19.47 -29.38
C SER A 33 27.33 18.23 -28.53
N ARG A 34 28.43 18.25 -27.79
CA ARG A 34 28.79 17.29 -26.74
C ARG A 34 27.59 16.89 -25.85
N GLN A 35 26.60 17.77 -25.68
CA GLN A 35 25.37 17.56 -24.91
C GLN A 35 24.37 16.58 -25.56
N THR A 36 24.24 16.52 -26.88
CA THR A 36 23.28 15.61 -27.54
C THR A 36 23.77 14.16 -27.49
N LEU A 37 25.07 13.95 -27.70
CA LEU A 37 25.70 12.64 -27.54
C LEU A 37 25.66 12.18 -26.07
N TRP A 38 25.86 13.13 -25.13
CA TRP A 38 25.64 12.88 -23.71
C TRP A 38 24.21 12.42 -23.43
N ARG A 39 23.18 13.08 -24.00
CA ARG A 39 21.77 12.70 -23.80
C ARG A 39 21.41 11.33 -24.36
N PHE A 40 22.08 10.89 -25.43
CA PHE A 40 21.91 9.54 -25.97
C PHE A 40 22.65 8.49 -25.12
N LEU A 41 23.88 8.75 -24.70
CA LEU A 41 24.70 7.83 -23.91
C LEU A 41 24.25 7.72 -22.44
N ASP A 42 23.64 8.77 -21.89
CA ASP A 42 23.11 8.80 -20.53
C ASP A 42 21.77 8.06 -20.43
N ARG A 43 21.04 7.90 -21.56
CA ARG A 43 19.82 7.09 -21.62
C ARG A 43 20.07 5.58 -21.50
N ASP A 44 21.30 5.10 -21.74
CA ASP A 44 21.67 3.67 -21.65
C ASP A 44 22.85 3.35 -20.72
N GLN A 45 23.19 4.24 -19.77
CA GLN A 45 24.30 4.08 -18.79
C GLN A 45 25.71 3.91 -19.37
N VAL A 46 25.92 4.01 -20.69
CA VAL A 46 27.25 4.00 -21.32
C VAL A 46 28.02 5.29 -21.01
N GLY A 47 27.32 6.42 -20.86
CA GLY A 47 27.91 7.75 -20.63
C GLY A 47 28.74 7.88 -19.33
N ARG A 48 28.57 6.99 -18.35
CA ARG A 48 29.32 7.02 -17.09
C ARG A 48 30.69 6.33 -17.15
N ARG A 49 30.98 5.59 -18.22
CA ARG A 49 32.26 4.85 -18.38
C ARG A 49 33.28 5.54 -19.28
N LEU A 50 32.91 6.63 -19.96
CA LEU A 50 33.85 7.44 -20.71
C LEU A 50 34.53 8.44 -19.76
N PRO A 51 35.83 8.32 -19.47
CA PRO A 51 36.55 9.35 -18.73
C PRO A 51 36.41 10.67 -19.47
N ARG A 52 36.12 11.77 -18.74
CA ARG A 52 35.97 13.12 -19.30
C ARG A 52 37.13 13.51 -20.24
N ALA A 53 38.34 13.02 -19.93
CA ALA A 53 39.56 13.17 -20.72
C ALA A 53 39.55 12.52 -22.12
N VAL A 54 38.71 11.51 -22.37
CA VAL A 54 38.55 10.86 -23.70
C VAL A 54 37.64 11.71 -24.59
N LEU A 55 36.57 12.28 -24.02
CA LEU A 55 35.67 13.19 -24.74
C LEU A 55 36.31 14.56 -25.02
N ASP A 56 37.27 14.99 -24.20
CA ASP A 56 38.05 16.22 -24.43
C ASP A 56 39.05 16.08 -25.60
N ARG A 57 39.30 14.86 -26.11
CA ARG A 57 40.17 14.59 -27.28
C ARG A 57 39.40 14.39 -28.59
N VAL A 58 38.07 14.31 -28.55
CA VAL A 58 37.23 14.16 -29.74
C VAL A 58 37.01 15.54 -30.35
N GLY A 59 37.71 15.85 -31.45
CA GLY A 59 37.44 17.03 -32.27
C GLY A 59 36.09 16.97 -32.97
N GLU A 60 35.74 18.01 -33.72
CA GLU A 60 34.42 18.18 -34.35
C GLU A 60 34.14 17.26 -35.56
N SER A 61 35.06 16.35 -35.92
CA SER A 61 34.91 15.47 -37.09
C SER A 61 34.41 14.06 -36.74
N VAL A 62 33.63 13.48 -37.66
CA VAL A 62 33.10 12.10 -37.57
C VAL A 62 34.22 11.06 -37.47
N GLU A 63 35.38 11.34 -38.05
CA GLU A 63 36.58 10.48 -38.00
C GLU A 63 37.19 10.43 -36.58
N ALA A 64 37.09 11.50 -35.79
CA ALA A 64 37.54 11.52 -34.40
C ALA A 64 36.65 10.64 -33.50
N LEU A 65 35.35 10.56 -33.81
CA LEU A 65 34.40 9.66 -33.16
C LEU A 65 34.72 8.19 -33.50
N GLU A 66 35.10 7.91 -34.74
CA GLU A 66 35.51 6.58 -35.22
C GLU A 66 36.77 6.08 -34.50
N ALA A 67 37.78 6.95 -34.34
CA ALA A 67 39.01 6.65 -33.61
C ALA A 67 38.77 6.39 -32.10
N ALA A 68 37.93 7.20 -31.46
CA ALA A 68 37.58 7.03 -30.04
C ALA A 68 36.78 5.74 -29.79
N THR A 69 35.91 5.36 -30.73
CA THR A 69 35.14 4.12 -30.67
C THR A 69 36.04 2.89 -30.83
N ARG A 70 37.02 2.92 -31.75
CA ARG A 70 38.02 1.85 -31.89
C ARG A 70 38.92 1.71 -30.65
N MET A 71 39.32 2.81 -30.01
CA MET A 71 40.12 2.77 -28.79
C MET A 71 39.37 2.16 -27.59
N LEU A 72 38.05 2.36 -27.48
CA LEU A 72 37.21 1.75 -26.43
C LEU A 72 37.04 0.23 -26.60
N VAL A 73 37.23 -0.27 -27.81
CA VAL A 73 37.10 -1.70 -28.15
C VAL A 73 38.44 -2.43 -28.02
N ALA A 74 39.57 -1.71 -28.07
CA ALA A 74 40.91 -2.28 -28.06
C ALA A 74 41.52 -2.52 -26.67
N GLU A 75 40.84 -2.22 -25.55
CA GLU A 75 41.33 -2.64 -24.23
C GLU A 75 41.18 -4.16 -24.08
N PRO A 76 42.28 -4.89 -23.84
CA PRO A 76 42.19 -6.32 -23.59
C PRO A 76 41.39 -6.52 -22.30
N ALA A 77 40.34 -7.35 -22.41
CA ALA A 77 39.56 -7.80 -21.26
C ALA A 77 40.52 -8.27 -20.16
N SER A 78 40.60 -7.50 -19.07
CA SER A 78 41.07 -8.03 -17.80
C SER A 78 40.11 -9.16 -17.47
N ARG A 79 40.51 -10.39 -17.79
CA ARG A 79 39.88 -11.61 -17.30
C ARG A 79 39.92 -11.52 -15.79
N SER A 80 38.86 -10.97 -15.20
CA SER A 80 38.51 -11.23 -13.82
C SER A 80 38.34 -12.74 -13.76
N ARG A 81 39.39 -13.42 -13.30
CA ARG A 81 39.34 -14.82 -12.89
C ARG A 81 38.03 -14.99 -12.12
N ALA A 82 37.15 -15.86 -12.63
CA ALA A 82 36.09 -16.40 -11.81
C ALA A 82 36.74 -16.86 -10.51
N PRO A 83 36.19 -16.51 -9.33
CA PRO A 83 36.69 -17.07 -8.08
C PRO A 83 36.75 -18.58 -8.28
N SER A 84 37.93 -19.16 -8.04
CA SER A 84 38.25 -20.57 -8.26
C SER A 84 37.04 -21.43 -7.92
N SER A 85 36.49 -22.08 -8.94
CA SER A 85 35.33 -22.97 -8.83
C SER A 85 35.68 -24.18 -7.98
N ARG A 86 35.66 -24.03 -6.66
CA ARG A 86 35.15 -25.13 -5.84
C ARG A 86 33.69 -25.25 -6.24
N SER A 87 33.34 -26.31 -6.95
CA SER A 87 31.96 -26.57 -7.36
C SER A 87 31.06 -26.35 -6.15
N LEU A 88 29.98 -25.57 -6.34
CA LEU A 88 28.93 -25.51 -5.33
C LEU A 88 28.42 -26.93 -5.17
N SER A 89 28.25 -27.39 -3.93
CA SER A 89 27.48 -28.62 -3.70
C SER A 89 26.07 -28.42 -4.23
N ASP A 90 25.41 -29.50 -4.63
CA ASP A 90 24.07 -29.44 -5.22
C ASP A 90 23.09 -28.72 -4.28
N GLU A 91 23.23 -28.94 -2.97
CA GLU A 91 22.44 -28.22 -1.94
C GLU A 91 22.63 -26.70 -1.93
N LEU A 92 23.85 -26.22 -2.17
CA LEU A 92 24.13 -24.78 -2.22
C LEU A 92 23.67 -24.17 -3.54
N ARG A 93 23.76 -24.94 -4.63
CA ARG A 93 23.22 -24.54 -5.94
C ARG A 93 21.69 -24.44 -5.88
N ASP A 94 21.03 -25.42 -5.29
CA ASP A 94 19.57 -25.43 -5.06
C ASP A 94 19.13 -24.23 -4.21
N ALA A 95 19.77 -23.99 -3.06
CA ALA A 95 19.46 -22.82 -2.23
C ALA A 95 19.67 -21.48 -2.98
N LEU A 96 20.67 -21.41 -3.87
CA LEU A 96 20.92 -20.23 -4.69
C LEU A 96 19.82 -20.03 -5.75
N LEU A 97 19.39 -21.10 -6.42
CA LEU A 97 18.25 -21.07 -7.36
C LEU A 97 16.96 -20.63 -6.67
N GLN A 98 16.70 -21.14 -5.45
CA GLN A 98 15.53 -20.73 -4.66
C GLN A 98 15.53 -19.23 -4.35
N VAL A 99 16.70 -18.64 -4.06
CA VAL A 99 16.86 -17.18 -3.86
C VAL A 99 16.67 -16.40 -5.18
N CYS A 100 17.06 -16.96 -6.31
CA CYS A 100 16.78 -16.35 -7.63
C CYS A 100 15.29 -16.41 -8.00
N GLU A 101 14.58 -17.47 -7.62
CA GLU A 101 13.13 -17.61 -7.83
C GLU A 101 12.30 -16.72 -6.91
N ALA A 102 12.75 -16.52 -5.68
CA ALA A 102 12.05 -15.70 -4.69
C ALA A 102 13.02 -14.72 -3.99
N PRO A 103 13.54 -13.71 -4.72
CA PRO A 103 14.46 -12.74 -4.15
C PRO A 103 13.73 -11.85 -3.13
N LEU A 104 14.49 -11.25 -2.21
CA LEU A 104 14.00 -10.38 -1.14
C LEU A 104 13.15 -11.10 -0.09
N THR A 105 13.23 -12.43 -0.02
CA THR A 105 12.62 -13.25 1.03
C THR A 105 13.48 -13.30 2.30
N THR A 106 12.86 -13.53 3.44
CA THR A 106 13.59 -13.94 4.65
C THR A 106 13.90 -15.44 4.61
N ALA A 107 14.90 -15.89 5.37
CA ALA A 107 15.20 -17.31 5.48
C ALA A 107 14.00 -18.14 5.98
N GLY A 108 13.15 -17.57 6.85
CA GLY A 108 11.95 -18.25 7.35
C GLY A 108 10.80 -18.29 6.35
N GLU A 109 10.65 -17.26 5.51
CA GLU A 109 9.69 -17.26 4.41
C GLU A 109 10.12 -18.29 3.35
N LEU A 110 11.38 -18.22 2.90
CA LEU A 110 11.91 -19.12 1.88
C LEU A 110 11.89 -20.59 2.33
N ALA A 111 12.22 -20.86 3.59
CA ALA A 111 12.15 -22.21 4.17
C ALA A 111 10.74 -22.81 4.11
N ARG A 112 9.71 -22.03 4.41
CA ARG A 112 8.30 -22.48 4.32
C ARG A 112 7.87 -22.70 2.88
N LEU A 113 8.19 -21.77 1.98
CA LEU A 113 7.89 -21.89 0.55
C LEU A 113 8.52 -23.15 -0.07
N ARG A 114 9.68 -23.58 0.43
CA ARG A 114 10.46 -24.71 -0.11
C ARG A 114 10.44 -25.96 0.75
N ARG A 115 9.69 -25.97 1.85
CA ARG A 115 9.63 -27.08 2.83
C ARG A 115 10.99 -27.53 3.36
N ALA A 116 11.89 -26.57 3.55
CA ALA A 116 13.21 -26.83 4.13
C ALA A 116 13.24 -26.44 5.61
N PRO A 117 14.03 -27.11 6.45
CA PRO A 117 14.28 -26.64 7.81
C PRO A 117 14.91 -25.24 7.79
N VAL A 118 14.39 -24.33 8.61
CA VAL A 118 14.85 -22.93 8.66
C VAL A 118 16.34 -22.83 9.01
N SER A 119 16.83 -23.68 9.93
CA SER A 119 18.25 -23.75 10.32
C SER A 119 19.12 -24.13 9.12
N THR A 120 18.77 -25.22 8.43
CA THR A 120 19.50 -25.71 7.25
C THR A 120 19.58 -24.66 6.15
N LEU A 121 18.45 -24.02 5.82
CA LEU A 121 18.44 -22.98 4.79
C LEU A 121 19.24 -21.76 5.22
N ARG A 122 19.14 -21.35 6.49
CA ARG A 122 19.93 -20.23 7.04
C ARG A 122 21.43 -20.52 6.92
N ASP A 123 21.88 -21.71 7.27
CA ASP A 123 23.29 -22.09 7.18
C ASP A 123 23.78 -22.09 5.72
N ARG A 124 22.96 -22.58 4.79
CA ARG A 124 23.25 -22.52 3.34
C ARG A 124 23.35 -21.08 2.86
N LEU A 125 22.43 -20.20 3.25
CA LEU A 125 22.46 -18.77 2.90
C LEU A 125 23.69 -18.07 3.47
N VAL A 126 24.09 -18.38 4.71
CA VAL A 126 25.34 -17.85 5.31
C VAL A 126 26.57 -18.33 4.53
N LYS A 127 26.63 -19.60 4.14
CA LYS A 127 27.72 -20.12 3.29
C LYS A 127 27.75 -19.46 1.92
N LEU A 128 26.60 -19.23 1.29
CA LEU A 128 26.49 -18.52 0.00
C LEU A 128 26.90 -17.05 0.14
N ALA A 129 26.55 -16.40 1.24
CA ALA A 129 26.96 -15.03 1.54
C ALA A 129 28.47 -14.92 1.79
N GLY A 130 29.06 -15.87 2.53
CA GLY A 130 30.52 -15.96 2.70
C GLY A 130 31.28 -16.19 1.39
N ARG A 131 30.60 -16.69 0.34
CA ARG A 131 31.14 -16.84 -1.02
C ARG A 131 30.81 -15.64 -1.93
N GLY A 132 30.10 -14.62 -1.44
CA GLY A 132 29.68 -13.45 -2.23
C GLY A 132 28.62 -13.74 -3.28
N LEU A 133 27.89 -14.86 -3.18
CA LEU A 133 26.86 -15.26 -4.15
C LEU A 133 25.47 -14.76 -3.76
N VAL A 134 25.23 -14.56 -2.47
CA VAL A 134 24.00 -14.00 -1.92
C VAL A 134 24.38 -12.83 -1.00
N ASP A 135 23.55 -11.81 -0.93
CA ASP A 135 23.67 -10.73 0.04
C ASP A 135 22.31 -10.50 0.73
N SER A 136 22.27 -9.67 1.77
CA SER A 136 21.05 -9.33 2.47
C SER A 136 21.02 -7.87 2.92
N ARG A 137 19.80 -7.33 3.07
CA ARG A 137 19.57 -6.01 3.66
C ARG A 137 18.52 -6.11 4.77
N PRO A 138 18.66 -5.33 5.86
CA PRO A 138 17.63 -5.23 6.88
C PRO A 138 16.45 -4.40 6.36
N HIS A 139 15.24 -4.93 6.48
CA HIS A 139 14.00 -4.29 6.09
C HIS A 139 13.09 -4.12 7.31
N ARG A 140 12.37 -3.00 7.35
CA ARG A 140 11.47 -2.65 8.46
C ARG A 140 10.11 -2.29 7.90
N LEU A 141 9.08 -2.97 8.37
CA LEU A 141 7.69 -2.68 8.04
C LEU A 141 6.85 -2.95 9.29
N GLU A 142 5.94 -2.03 9.59
CA GLU A 142 5.12 -2.04 10.81
C GLU A 142 4.31 -3.32 10.98
N VAL A 143 3.56 -3.70 9.93
CA VAL A 143 2.68 -4.88 9.92
C VAL A 143 3.43 -6.20 10.15
N LEU A 144 4.73 -6.24 9.84
CA LEU A 144 5.56 -7.42 10.07
C LEU A 144 6.11 -7.46 11.51
N GLY A 145 5.95 -6.41 12.31
CA GLY A 145 6.36 -6.37 13.71
C GLY A 145 7.64 -5.58 13.99
N PRO A 146 8.13 -5.62 15.25
CA PRO A 146 9.10 -4.65 15.75
C PRO A 146 10.55 -4.91 15.33
N ARG A 147 10.90 -6.15 14.94
CA ARG A 147 12.28 -6.52 14.60
C ARG A 147 12.55 -6.35 13.10
N PRO A 148 13.73 -5.84 12.71
CA PRO A 148 14.11 -5.77 11.31
C PRO A 148 14.29 -7.18 10.73
N TYR A 149 13.77 -7.38 9.53
CA TYR A 149 13.85 -8.64 8.79
C TYR A 149 15.04 -8.61 7.83
N ARG A 150 15.89 -9.63 7.87
CA ARG A 150 16.96 -9.78 6.86
C ARG A 150 16.36 -10.41 5.61
N ARG A 151 16.33 -9.64 4.52
CA ARG A 151 15.84 -10.06 3.21
C ARG A 151 17.02 -10.37 2.31
N TYR A 152 17.07 -11.59 1.79
CA TYR A 152 18.17 -12.12 1.00
C TYR A 152 17.92 -11.92 -0.49
N PHE A 153 18.98 -11.68 -1.26
CA PHE A 153 18.92 -11.55 -2.71
C PHE A 153 20.20 -12.07 -3.36
N PRO A 154 20.14 -12.58 -4.60
CA PRO A 154 21.33 -13.09 -5.26
C PRO A 154 22.21 -11.92 -5.71
N THR A 155 23.53 -12.05 -5.65
CA THR A 155 24.45 -11.08 -6.26
C THR A 155 24.55 -11.35 -7.77
N ALA A 156 25.13 -10.43 -8.55
CA ALA A 156 25.40 -10.70 -9.96
C ALA A 156 26.31 -11.94 -10.17
N ALA A 157 27.21 -12.22 -9.22
CA ALA A 157 28.01 -13.45 -9.23
C ALA A 157 27.16 -14.68 -8.88
N GLY A 158 26.23 -14.56 -7.93
CA GLY A 158 25.24 -15.60 -7.62
C GLY A 158 24.34 -15.95 -8.79
N ILE A 159 23.80 -14.96 -9.49
CA ILE A 159 22.96 -15.14 -10.68
C ILE A 159 23.72 -15.96 -11.75
N ARG A 160 24.98 -15.59 -12.03
CA ARG A 160 25.85 -16.37 -12.95
C ARG A 160 26.13 -17.78 -12.43
N ALA A 161 26.43 -17.92 -11.14
CA ALA A 161 26.73 -19.22 -10.53
C ALA A 161 25.50 -20.16 -10.50
N ALA A 162 24.30 -19.60 -10.54
CA ALA A 162 23.04 -20.33 -10.71
C ALA A 162 22.78 -20.78 -12.17
N GLY A 163 23.60 -20.30 -13.13
CA GLY A 163 23.41 -20.56 -14.56
C GLY A 163 22.38 -19.64 -15.23
N LEU A 164 22.02 -18.51 -14.60
CA LEU A 164 21.00 -17.57 -15.11
C LEU A 164 21.68 -16.35 -15.74
N ASP A 165 22.44 -16.51 -16.82
CA ASP A 165 23.14 -15.40 -17.48
C ASP A 165 22.68 -15.13 -18.92
N GLU A 166 21.81 -15.98 -19.46
CA GLU A 166 21.18 -15.78 -20.75
C GLU A 166 20.00 -14.80 -20.68
N ALA A 167 19.79 -14.07 -21.78
CA ALA A 167 18.72 -13.09 -21.89
C ALA A 167 17.32 -13.69 -21.70
N ARG A 168 17.14 -14.96 -22.09
CA ARG A 168 15.90 -15.71 -21.90
C ARG A 168 15.67 -16.02 -20.43
N ASP A 169 16.66 -16.56 -19.74
CA ASP A 169 16.55 -16.95 -18.33
C ASP A 169 16.32 -15.73 -17.43
N LEU A 170 17.04 -14.63 -17.67
CA LEU A 170 16.82 -13.39 -16.92
C LEU A 170 15.41 -12.80 -17.08
N ARG A 171 14.68 -13.15 -18.15
CA ARG A 171 13.27 -12.76 -18.33
C ARG A 171 12.32 -13.67 -17.55
N LEU A 172 12.66 -14.95 -17.41
CA LEU A 172 11.84 -15.95 -16.71
C LEU A 172 11.91 -15.79 -15.18
N TYR A 173 13.05 -15.33 -14.66
CA TYR A 173 13.26 -15.17 -13.22
C TYR A 173 13.18 -13.70 -12.77
N PRO A 174 12.74 -13.42 -11.53
CA PRO A 174 12.66 -12.06 -10.94
C PRO A 174 14.02 -11.44 -10.60
N VAL A 175 15.06 -11.78 -11.36
CA VAL A 175 16.45 -11.34 -11.17
C VAL A 175 16.96 -10.51 -12.34
N SER A 176 16.12 -10.09 -13.29
CA SER A 176 16.50 -9.05 -14.27
C SER A 176 16.55 -7.66 -13.63
N LYS A 177 17.36 -6.76 -14.20
CA LYS A 177 17.55 -5.38 -13.75
C LYS A 177 16.24 -4.62 -13.53
N GLN A 178 15.29 -4.73 -14.45
CA GLN A 178 14.00 -4.02 -14.33
C GLN A 178 13.09 -4.66 -13.29
N TRP A 179 13.08 -6.00 -13.20
CA TRP A 179 12.21 -6.69 -12.24
C TRP A 179 12.69 -6.44 -10.83
N PHE A 180 13.99 -6.60 -10.60
CA PHE A 180 14.60 -6.40 -9.30
C PHE A 180 14.43 -4.95 -8.82
N LYS A 181 14.58 -3.97 -9.71
CA LYS A 181 14.26 -2.56 -9.41
C LYS A 181 12.81 -2.40 -8.96
N LEU A 182 11.85 -2.98 -9.68
CA LEU A 182 10.43 -2.87 -9.34
C LEU A 182 10.11 -3.55 -8.00
N LEU A 183 10.68 -4.73 -7.74
CA LEU A 183 10.50 -5.42 -6.45
C LEU A 183 11.13 -4.63 -5.29
N ALA A 184 12.28 -4.00 -5.51
CA ALA A 184 12.94 -3.16 -4.52
C ALA A 184 12.12 -1.88 -4.22
N GLU A 185 11.54 -1.23 -5.23
CA GLU A 185 10.64 -0.08 -5.06
C GLU A 185 9.33 -0.46 -4.34
N ARG A 186 8.88 -1.70 -4.51
CA ARG A 186 7.65 -2.27 -3.89
C ARG A 186 7.95 -3.16 -2.68
N LEU A 187 9.12 -3.02 -2.05
CA LEU A 187 9.60 -3.99 -1.07
C LEU A 187 8.61 -4.22 0.08
N ASP A 188 7.85 -3.20 0.49
CA ASP A 188 6.86 -3.32 1.57
C ASP A 188 5.69 -4.24 1.17
N SER A 189 5.14 -4.08 -0.04
CA SER A 189 4.10 -4.97 -0.57
C SER A 189 4.65 -6.38 -0.85
N VAL A 190 5.84 -6.49 -1.45
CA VAL A 190 6.52 -7.76 -1.72
C VAL A 190 6.73 -8.55 -0.42
N ALA A 191 7.13 -7.86 0.65
CA ALA A 191 7.33 -8.43 1.96
C ALA A 191 6.05 -9.03 2.56
N VAL A 192 4.91 -8.35 2.42
CA VAL A 192 3.59 -8.87 2.84
C VAL A 192 3.21 -10.08 1.99
N CYS A 193 3.34 -10.00 0.66
CA CYS A 193 3.03 -11.12 -0.24
C CYS A 193 3.84 -12.38 0.11
N TYR A 194 5.14 -12.27 0.36
CA TYR A 194 5.95 -13.42 0.77
C TYR A 194 5.57 -13.96 2.14
N ARG A 195 5.19 -13.09 3.09
CA ARG A 195 4.71 -13.54 4.40
C ARG A 195 3.40 -14.34 4.25
N VAL A 196 2.44 -13.83 3.48
CA VAL A 196 1.17 -14.52 3.22
C VAL A 196 1.40 -15.81 2.45
N ALA A 197 2.25 -15.80 1.42
CA ALA A 197 2.60 -17.00 0.67
C ALA A 197 3.21 -18.09 1.56
N ALA A 198 4.03 -17.70 2.53
CA ALA A 198 4.61 -18.63 3.50
C ALA A 198 3.55 -19.23 4.44
N LEU A 199 2.52 -18.47 4.84
CA LEU A 199 1.38 -18.97 5.61
C LEU A 199 0.51 -19.92 4.77
N VAL A 200 0.26 -19.57 3.50
CA VAL A 200 -0.48 -20.42 2.55
C VAL A 200 0.26 -21.74 2.33
N ALA A 201 1.58 -21.70 2.14
CA ALA A 201 2.38 -22.91 2.09
C ALA A 201 2.19 -23.72 3.37
N GLU A 202 2.41 -23.15 4.55
CA GLU A 202 2.24 -23.88 5.82
C GLU A 202 0.89 -24.58 5.96
N ALA A 203 -0.19 -23.96 5.48
CA ALA A 203 -1.55 -24.50 5.48
C ALA A 203 -1.87 -25.54 4.38
N ASP A 204 -1.03 -25.69 3.34
CA ASP A 204 -1.33 -26.54 2.19
C ASP A 204 -1.22 -28.05 2.50
N PRO A 205 -2.30 -28.84 2.35
CA PRO A 205 -2.32 -30.24 2.73
C PRO A 205 -1.42 -31.14 1.88
N GLU A 206 -1.13 -30.76 0.63
CA GLU A 206 -0.28 -31.56 -0.26
C GLU A 206 1.22 -31.45 0.11
N GLN A 207 1.57 -30.51 0.99
CA GLN A 207 2.93 -30.31 1.51
C GLN A 207 3.99 -30.12 0.42
N GLN A 208 3.60 -29.61 -0.75
CA GLN A 208 4.53 -29.34 -1.85
C GLN A 208 5.12 -27.92 -1.75
N PRO A 209 6.25 -27.65 -2.43
CA PRO A 209 6.78 -26.30 -2.58
C PRO A 209 5.80 -25.37 -3.30
N VAL A 210 5.75 -24.11 -2.86
CA VAL A 210 4.89 -23.07 -3.45
C VAL A 210 5.74 -22.11 -4.27
N ARG A 211 5.28 -21.84 -5.49
CA ARG A 211 5.88 -20.82 -6.36
C ARG A 211 5.14 -19.48 -6.17
N VAL A 212 5.90 -18.39 -6.16
CA VAL A 212 5.37 -17.02 -6.00
C VAL A 212 5.82 -16.17 -7.19
N ASP A 213 4.86 -15.75 -8.01
CA ASP A 213 5.13 -14.92 -9.19
C ASP A 213 4.58 -13.50 -8.97
N HIS A 214 5.46 -12.49 -9.03
CA HIS A 214 5.06 -11.09 -8.86
C HIS A 214 4.67 -10.44 -10.18
N TYR A 215 3.51 -9.79 -10.20
CA TYR A 215 3.10 -9.00 -11.36
C TYR A 215 3.67 -7.60 -11.32
N ARG A 216 4.39 -7.23 -12.38
CA ARG A 216 4.80 -5.85 -12.60
C ARG A 216 3.62 -5.00 -13.10
N GLN A 217 2.80 -5.56 -14.01
CA GLN A 217 1.52 -5.06 -14.55
C GLN A 217 0.53 -6.25 -14.64
N GLY A 218 -0.77 -6.08 -14.45
CA GLY A 218 -1.75 -7.17 -14.23
C GLY A 218 -2.69 -6.98 -13.02
N PRO A 219 -3.74 -7.78 -12.85
CA PRO A 219 -4.75 -7.50 -11.84
C PRO A 219 -4.33 -7.77 -10.39
N TYR A 220 -3.32 -8.63 -10.18
CA TYR A 220 -2.81 -9.03 -8.86
C TYR A 220 -1.49 -8.35 -8.52
N ASP A 221 -1.10 -8.46 -7.25
CA ASP A 221 0.24 -8.11 -6.76
C ASP A 221 1.17 -9.33 -6.83
N ALA A 222 0.65 -10.53 -6.57
CA ALA A 222 1.33 -11.80 -6.77
C ALA A 222 0.35 -12.94 -7.12
N LEU A 223 0.84 -13.97 -7.83
CA LEU A 223 0.19 -15.27 -7.97
C LEU A 223 0.97 -16.30 -7.17
N LEU A 224 0.25 -17.10 -6.39
CA LEU A 224 0.81 -18.28 -5.73
C LEU A 224 0.38 -19.51 -6.52
N THR A 225 1.32 -20.33 -6.95
CA THR A 225 1.04 -21.62 -7.57
C THR A 225 1.35 -22.73 -6.57
N LEU A 226 0.30 -23.48 -6.23
CA LEU A 226 0.35 -24.67 -5.40
C LEU A 226 0.46 -25.91 -6.29
N SER A 227 0.56 -27.09 -5.67
CA SER A 227 0.60 -28.35 -6.40
C SER A 227 -0.69 -28.65 -7.17
N GLY A 228 -0.55 -29.45 -8.24
CA GLY A 228 -1.66 -29.82 -9.12
C GLY A 228 -2.19 -28.66 -9.99
N GLY A 229 -1.46 -27.54 -10.09
CA GLY A 229 -1.88 -26.36 -10.87
C GLY A 229 -2.92 -25.49 -10.16
N ARG A 230 -3.18 -25.74 -8.87
CA ARG A 230 -3.99 -24.88 -7.99
C ARG A 230 -3.28 -23.52 -7.84
N SER A 231 -4.05 -22.43 -7.80
CA SER A 231 -3.47 -21.10 -7.77
C SER A 231 -4.29 -20.10 -6.96
N VAL A 232 -3.57 -19.18 -6.31
CA VAL A 232 -4.13 -18.15 -5.43
C VAL A 232 -3.60 -16.80 -5.85
N GLY A 233 -4.47 -15.91 -6.33
CA GLY A 233 -4.12 -14.52 -6.63
C GLY A 233 -4.14 -13.69 -5.35
N LEU A 234 -3.07 -12.95 -5.09
CA LEU A 234 -2.99 -12.00 -3.99
C LEU A 234 -3.23 -10.58 -4.52
N LEU A 235 -4.21 -9.91 -3.94
CA LEU A 235 -4.55 -8.52 -4.21
C LEU A 235 -4.42 -7.73 -2.91
N ARG A 236 -3.47 -6.80 -2.86
CA ARG A 236 -3.31 -5.91 -1.72
C ARG A 236 -4.09 -4.61 -1.94
N GLN A 237 -4.87 -4.23 -0.95
CA GLN A 237 -5.48 -2.91 -0.81
C GLN A 237 -4.65 -2.14 0.21
N GLY A 238 -3.66 -1.38 -0.28
CA GLY A 238 -2.98 -0.45 0.61
C GLY A 238 -3.83 0.80 0.87
N PRO A 239 -3.33 1.70 1.73
CA PRO A 239 -4.13 2.74 2.41
C PRO A 239 -4.72 3.79 1.48
N MET A 240 -4.32 3.81 0.20
CA MET A 240 -4.77 4.78 -0.79
C MET A 240 -5.89 4.26 -1.70
N LEU A 241 -6.17 2.95 -1.69
CA LEU A 241 -7.08 2.32 -2.65
C LEU A 241 -8.54 2.36 -2.18
N ILE A 242 -9.38 2.93 -3.04
CA ILE A 242 -10.80 3.15 -2.82
C ILE A 242 -11.63 1.97 -3.34
N ALA A 243 -12.85 1.79 -2.83
CA ALA A 243 -13.75 0.69 -3.22
C ALA A 243 -14.01 0.61 -4.74
N ALA A 244 -14.09 1.75 -5.44
CA ALA A 244 -14.26 1.78 -6.89
C ALA A 244 -13.08 1.13 -7.63
N ASN A 245 -11.85 1.31 -7.13
CA ASN A 245 -10.65 0.72 -7.71
C ASN A 245 -10.54 -0.77 -7.40
N LEU A 246 -10.98 -1.18 -6.21
CA LEU A 246 -11.10 -2.61 -5.88
C LEU A 246 -12.04 -3.30 -6.86
N ARG A 247 -13.24 -2.74 -7.07
CA ARG A 247 -14.21 -3.24 -8.06
C ARG A 247 -13.63 -3.26 -9.48
N PHE A 248 -12.91 -2.21 -9.88
CA PHE A 248 -12.26 -2.18 -11.20
C PHE A 248 -11.22 -3.29 -11.36
N ARG A 249 -10.37 -3.52 -10.35
CA ARG A 249 -9.39 -4.62 -10.37
C ARG A 249 -10.07 -5.99 -10.44
N LEU A 250 -11.11 -6.22 -9.65
CA LEU A 250 -11.85 -7.49 -9.66
C LEU A 250 -12.61 -7.72 -10.97
N ARG A 251 -13.21 -6.69 -11.56
CA ARG A 251 -13.76 -6.80 -12.92
C ARG A 251 -12.69 -7.09 -13.97
N THR A 252 -11.46 -6.58 -13.76
CA THR A 252 -10.33 -6.89 -14.65
C THR A 252 -9.92 -8.35 -14.51
N ILE A 253 -9.99 -8.90 -13.30
CA ILE A 253 -9.76 -10.32 -13.00
C ILE A 253 -10.78 -11.21 -13.71
N GLU A 254 -12.06 -10.88 -13.58
CA GLU A 254 -13.17 -11.62 -14.21
C GLU A 254 -13.11 -11.62 -15.74
N ARG A 255 -12.46 -10.61 -16.33
CA ARG A 255 -12.26 -10.49 -17.78
C ARG A 255 -11.00 -11.18 -18.28
N LEU A 256 -10.17 -11.73 -17.39
CA LEU A 256 -9.04 -12.54 -17.83
C LEU A 256 -9.55 -13.83 -18.47
N ASP A 257 -8.81 -14.30 -19.48
CA ASP A 257 -8.98 -15.66 -19.96
C ASP A 257 -8.86 -16.63 -18.78
N TRP A 258 -9.69 -17.66 -18.76
CA TRP A 258 -9.72 -18.63 -17.66
C TRP A 258 -8.35 -19.23 -17.32
N SER A 259 -7.51 -19.46 -18.33
CA SER A 259 -6.12 -19.93 -18.20
C SER A 259 -5.17 -18.93 -17.53
N ARG A 260 -5.65 -17.76 -17.14
CA ARG A 260 -4.90 -16.70 -16.44
C ARG A 260 -5.58 -16.28 -15.14
N THR A 261 -6.82 -16.73 -14.91
CA THR A 261 -7.58 -16.48 -13.69
C THR A 261 -7.14 -17.46 -12.60
N PRO A 262 -6.77 -17.00 -11.40
CA PRO A 262 -6.46 -17.88 -10.30
C PRO A 262 -7.71 -18.60 -9.81
N TRP A 263 -7.54 -19.80 -9.27
CA TRP A 263 -8.64 -20.55 -8.68
C TRP A 263 -9.28 -19.85 -7.48
N LEU A 264 -8.51 -18.98 -6.81
CA LEU A 264 -8.94 -18.17 -5.67
C LEU A 264 -8.31 -16.79 -5.72
N THR A 265 -9.06 -15.75 -5.37
CA THR A 265 -8.50 -14.41 -5.13
C THR A 265 -8.58 -14.05 -3.65
N LEU A 266 -7.43 -13.69 -3.07
CA LEU A 266 -7.31 -13.15 -1.73
C LEU A 266 -7.15 -11.64 -1.80
N VAL A 267 -8.03 -10.91 -1.13
CA VAL A 267 -7.95 -9.47 -0.92
C VAL A 267 -7.40 -9.21 0.48
N LEU A 268 -6.27 -8.52 0.55
CA LEU A 268 -5.62 -8.13 1.79
C LEU A 268 -5.86 -6.64 2.02
N THR A 269 -6.49 -6.28 3.12
CA THR A 269 -6.81 -4.90 3.49
C THR A 269 -5.89 -4.39 4.59
N ASP A 270 -5.65 -3.08 4.62
CA ASP A 270 -4.78 -2.47 5.64
C ASP A 270 -5.42 -2.54 7.05
N SER A 271 -6.75 -2.63 7.12
CA SER A 271 -7.51 -2.55 8.36
C SER A 271 -8.86 -3.27 8.35
N GLU A 272 -9.46 -3.43 9.54
CA GLU A 272 -10.79 -4.01 9.70
C GLU A 272 -11.89 -3.16 9.03
N GLN A 273 -11.81 -1.83 9.09
CA GLN A 273 -12.77 -0.98 8.39
C GLN A 273 -12.62 -1.09 6.87
N ASP A 274 -11.39 -1.16 6.36
CA ASP A 274 -11.16 -1.47 4.95
C ASP A 274 -11.74 -2.83 4.58
N SER A 275 -11.61 -3.84 5.45
CA SER A 275 -12.24 -5.15 5.27
C SER A 275 -13.75 -5.05 5.14
N ARG A 276 -14.43 -4.45 6.11
CA ARG A 276 -15.89 -4.29 6.11
C ARG A 276 -16.38 -3.47 4.91
N ARG A 277 -15.60 -2.48 4.47
CA ARG A 277 -15.90 -1.66 3.28
C ARG A 277 -15.77 -2.45 2.00
N ALA A 278 -14.66 -3.17 1.85
CA ALA A 278 -14.44 -4.03 0.72
C ALA A 278 -15.52 -5.13 0.68
N VAL A 279 -15.89 -5.72 1.81
CA VAL A 279 -17.02 -6.66 1.89
C VAL A 279 -18.30 -6.02 1.41
N ARG A 280 -18.68 -4.83 1.89
CA ARG A 280 -19.86 -4.11 1.34
C ARG A 280 -19.74 -3.80 -0.15
N ALA A 281 -18.54 -3.46 -0.62
CA ALA A 281 -18.31 -3.18 -2.03
C ALA A 281 -18.48 -4.44 -2.91
N LEU A 282 -18.25 -5.62 -2.32
CA LEU A 282 -18.27 -6.95 -2.95
C LEU A 282 -19.47 -7.80 -2.53
N ALA A 283 -20.35 -7.28 -1.67
CA ALA A 283 -21.44 -8.02 -1.04
C ALA A 283 -22.59 -8.33 -2.00
N ASP A 284 -22.58 -7.78 -3.22
CA ASP A 284 -23.52 -8.22 -4.24
C ASP A 284 -23.09 -9.61 -4.75
N PRO A 285 -23.79 -10.68 -4.36
CA PRO A 285 -23.40 -12.06 -4.65
C PRO A 285 -23.41 -12.39 -6.15
N ASN A 286 -24.02 -11.53 -6.98
CA ASN A 286 -24.17 -11.74 -8.41
C ASN A 286 -23.17 -10.93 -9.26
N LEU A 287 -22.33 -10.08 -8.63
CA LEU A 287 -21.42 -9.21 -9.38
C LEU A 287 -20.00 -9.74 -9.49
N HIS A 288 -19.58 -10.66 -8.60
CA HIS A 288 -18.18 -11.02 -8.46
C HIS A 288 -17.95 -12.52 -8.24
N GLU A 289 -16.84 -13.04 -8.79
CA GLU A 289 -16.32 -14.37 -8.44
C GLU A 289 -16.02 -14.49 -6.93
N THR A 290 -16.00 -15.72 -6.42
CA THR A 290 -15.68 -15.98 -5.01
C THR A 290 -14.32 -15.38 -4.65
N THR A 291 -14.33 -14.45 -3.71
CA THR A 291 -13.14 -13.78 -3.17
C THR A 291 -13.11 -13.97 -1.67
N PHE A 292 -11.91 -13.99 -1.10
CA PHE A 292 -11.72 -14.04 0.35
C PHE A 292 -10.95 -12.83 0.79
N LEU A 293 -11.44 -12.19 1.84
CA LEU A 293 -10.92 -10.92 2.29
C LEU A 293 -10.44 -11.02 3.73
N ALA A 294 -9.27 -10.47 4.04
CA ALA A 294 -8.75 -10.40 5.41
C ALA A 294 -7.92 -9.13 5.64
N CYS A 295 -7.90 -8.67 6.89
CA CYS A 295 -6.99 -7.63 7.36
C CYS A 295 -5.54 -8.17 7.42
N GLU A 296 -4.57 -7.40 6.90
CA GLU A 296 -3.16 -7.79 6.84
C GLU A 296 -2.58 -8.07 8.23
N SER A 297 -2.85 -7.19 9.20
CA SER A 297 -2.30 -7.29 10.55
C SER A 297 -2.84 -8.51 11.28
N GLU A 298 -4.14 -8.77 11.19
CA GLU A 298 -4.81 -9.92 11.80
C GLU A 298 -4.31 -11.23 11.20
N LEU A 299 -4.22 -11.33 9.87
CA LEU A 299 -3.69 -12.51 9.18
C LEU A 299 -2.25 -12.81 9.60
N ILE A 300 -1.41 -11.78 9.65
CA ILE A 300 0.01 -11.93 9.99
C ILE A 300 0.20 -12.27 11.47
N ALA A 301 -0.63 -11.70 12.35
CA ALA A 301 -0.55 -11.94 13.80
C ALA A 301 -1.16 -13.30 14.21
N GLY A 302 -2.35 -13.63 13.71
CA GLY A 302 -3.08 -14.87 14.01
C GLY A 302 -2.52 -16.11 13.31
N GLY A 303 -1.72 -15.93 12.25
CA GLY A 303 -1.17 -17.02 11.45
C GLY A 303 -2.22 -17.71 10.57
N GLY A 304 -1.85 -18.83 9.93
CA GLY A 304 -2.66 -19.46 8.89
C GLY A 304 -3.91 -20.20 9.37
N HIS A 305 -4.00 -20.52 10.66
CA HIS A 305 -5.10 -21.30 11.24
C HIS A 305 -6.23 -20.44 11.81
N PHE A 306 -5.99 -19.14 11.96
CA PHE A 306 -7.00 -18.23 12.47
C PHE A 306 -8.07 -17.95 11.39
N PRO A 307 -9.37 -18.03 11.73
CA PRO A 307 -10.43 -17.68 10.80
C PRO A 307 -10.50 -16.16 10.67
N VAL A 308 -9.77 -15.60 9.70
CA VAL A 308 -9.77 -14.15 9.39
C VAL A 308 -10.40 -13.83 8.03
N PHE A 309 -10.67 -14.85 7.21
CA PHE A 309 -11.05 -14.62 5.82
C PHE A 309 -12.55 -14.62 5.64
N GLN A 310 -13.09 -13.46 5.34
CA GLN A 310 -14.49 -13.29 5.00
C GLN A 310 -14.74 -13.62 3.53
N GLN A 311 -15.62 -14.59 3.26
CA GLN A 311 -16.00 -14.96 1.90
C GLN A 311 -16.98 -13.93 1.31
N CYS A 312 -16.70 -13.46 0.09
CA CYS A 312 -17.54 -12.56 -0.71
C CYS A 312 -17.78 -13.14 -2.12
N GLY A 313 -18.86 -12.74 -2.81
CA GLY A 313 -19.19 -13.18 -4.18
C GLY A 313 -20.00 -14.49 -4.25
N TYR A 314 -19.97 -15.19 -5.40
CA TYR A 314 -20.70 -16.45 -5.60
C TYR A 314 -20.29 -17.51 -4.55
N GLY A 315 -21.16 -17.83 -3.59
CA GLY A 315 -21.03 -19.03 -2.78
C GLY A 315 -21.30 -20.28 -3.62
N PHE A 316 -20.73 -21.44 -3.26
CA PHE A 316 -21.15 -22.73 -3.80
C PHE A 316 -22.12 -23.35 -2.78
N PRO A 317 -23.44 -23.51 -3.03
CA PRO A 317 -24.20 -23.45 -4.29
C PRO A 317 -25.11 -22.21 -4.41
N ASN A 318 -24.62 -21.12 -5.00
CA ASN A 318 -25.37 -19.90 -5.33
C ASN A 318 -26.22 -19.31 -4.18
N THR A 319 -25.80 -19.52 -2.94
CA THR A 319 -26.44 -18.91 -1.77
C THR A 319 -25.59 -17.72 -1.33
N PRO A 320 -26.15 -16.49 -1.32
CA PRO A 320 -25.44 -15.32 -0.81
C PRO A 320 -25.16 -15.53 0.66
N THR A 321 -23.91 -15.50 1.05
CA THR A 321 -23.56 -15.26 2.44
C THR A 321 -22.24 -14.50 2.42
N ILE A 322 -22.22 -13.37 3.11
CA ILE A 322 -21.04 -13.08 3.91
C ILE A 322 -20.82 -14.34 4.73
N GLY A 323 -19.89 -15.20 4.29
CA GLY A 323 -19.63 -16.48 4.93
C GLY A 323 -19.02 -16.26 6.30
N PRO A 324 -19.11 -17.24 7.23
CA PRO A 324 -18.32 -17.18 8.46
C PRO A 324 -16.83 -17.08 8.11
N ASP A 325 -16.06 -16.45 9.00
CA ASP A 325 -14.63 -16.31 8.77
C ASP A 325 -13.98 -17.68 8.56
N ALA A 326 -13.19 -17.79 7.50
CA ALA A 326 -12.51 -19.00 7.10
C ALA A 326 -11.03 -18.93 7.48
N SER A 327 -10.46 -20.08 7.86
CA SER A 327 -9.01 -20.26 7.99
C SER A 327 -8.38 -20.57 6.63
N LEU A 328 -7.05 -20.39 6.48
CA LEU A 328 -6.37 -20.78 5.23
C LEU A 328 -6.60 -22.25 4.86
N PRO A 329 -6.51 -23.24 5.78
CA PRO A 329 -6.83 -24.64 5.46
C PRO A 329 -8.23 -24.84 4.87
N THR A 330 -9.24 -24.14 5.42
CA THR A 330 -10.62 -24.20 4.92
C THR A 330 -10.70 -23.70 3.49
N MET A 331 -10.03 -22.59 3.18
CA MET A 331 -10.01 -21.99 1.85
C MET A 331 -9.25 -22.85 0.83
N LEU A 332 -8.15 -23.50 1.25
CA LEU A 332 -7.42 -24.41 0.38
C LEU A 332 -8.24 -25.66 0.04
N THR A 333 -9.06 -26.14 0.98
CA THR A 333 -10.02 -27.22 0.71
C THR A 333 -11.06 -26.79 -0.32
N TRP A 334 -11.50 -25.53 -0.28
CA TRP A 334 -12.41 -24.96 -1.27
C TRP A 334 -11.80 -24.97 -2.67
N ILE A 335 -10.54 -24.55 -2.82
CA ILE A 335 -9.81 -24.62 -4.10
C ILE A 335 -9.78 -26.05 -4.62
N THR A 336 -9.43 -27.02 -3.78
CA THR A 336 -9.35 -28.43 -4.20
C THR A 336 -10.70 -28.95 -4.73
N ARG A 337 -11.82 -28.59 -4.06
CA ARG A 337 -13.17 -28.93 -4.54
C ARG A 337 -13.51 -28.25 -5.86
N ARG A 338 -13.16 -26.96 -6.01
CA ARG A 338 -13.35 -26.21 -7.26
C ARG A 338 -12.56 -26.85 -8.39
N VAL A 339 -11.28 -27.18 -8.20
CA VAL A 339 -10.49 -27.88 -9.21
C VAL A 339 -11.14 -29.21 -9.59
N ALA A 340 -11.47 -30.07 -8.62
CA ALA A 340 -12.03 -31.40 -8.88
C ALA A 340 -13.40 -31.38 -9.60
N ALA A 341 -14.22 -30.35 -9.36
CA ALA A 341 -15.48 -30.15 -10.09
C ALA A 341 -15.23 -29.79 -11.57
N TYR A 342 -14.14 -29.09 -11.86
CA TYR A 342 -13.81 -28.60 -13.19
C TYR A 342 -12.90 -29.54 -13.99
N THR A 343 -12.03 -30.35 -13.37
CA THR A 343 -11.22 -31.38 -14.07
C THR A 343 -12.05 -32.51 -14.70
N LYS A 344 -13.37 -32.53 -14.50
CA LYS A 344 -14.29 -33.34 -15.31
C LYS A 344 -14.51 -32.78 -16.73
N GLY A 345 -14.02 -31.56 -17.01
CA GLY A 345 -13.84 -31.00 -18.35
C GLY A 345 -12.39 -30.55 -18.55
N ASP A 346 -11.94 -30.44 -19.80
CA ASP A 346 -10.58 -29.99 -20.18
C ASP A 346 -10.38 -28.49 -19.87
N ALA A 347 -10.33 -28.13 -18.59
CA ALA A 347 -10.01 -26.77 -18.17
C ALA A 347 -8.48 -26.58 -18.17
N PRO A 348 -7.95 -25.59 -18.92
CA PRO A 348 -6.52 -25.30 -18.93
C PRO A 348 -6.07 -24.80 -17.55
N GLN A 349 -4.90 -25.28 -17.10
CA GLN A 349 -4.30 -24.83 -15.84
C GLN A 349 -3.90 -23.35 -15.93
N PRO A 350 -4.18 -22.54 -14.90
CA PRO A 350 -3.78 -21.16 -14.90
C PRO A 350 -2.26 -21.05 -14.93
N GLN A 351 -1.72 -20.51 -16.01
CA GLN A 351 -0.29 -20.21 -16.12
C GLN A 351 -0.08 -18.72 -15.85
N PRO A 352 0.88 -18.35 -14.98
CA PRO A 352 1.26 -16.95 -14.85
C PRO A 352 1.69 -16.44 -16.22
N ASP A 353 1.01 -15.43 -16.75
CA ASP A 353 1.35 -14.83 -18.03
C ASP A 353 2.75 -14.20 -17.97
N PRO A 354 3.78 -14.80 -18.61
CA PRO A 354 5.13 -14.29 -18.58
C PRO A 354 5.28 -12.99 -19.38
N ASP A 355 4.31 -12.66 -20.24
CA ASP A 355 4.41 -11.64 -21.30
C ASP A 355 3.68 -10.33 -20.98
N THR A 356 3.23 -10.09 -19.75
CA THR A 356 2.50 -8.86 -19.36
C THR A 356 3.33 -7.56 -19.40
N LEU A 357 4.46 -7.50 -20.14
CA LEU A 357 5.61 -6.82 -19.59
C LEU A 357 6.67 -6.31 -20.58
N TYR A 358 6.40 -5.14 -21.18
CA TYR A 358 7.14 -4.41 -22.23
C TYR A 358 7.59 -5.26 -23.43
N ARG A 359 7.90 -4.59 -24.53
CA ARG A 359 8.48 -5.21 -25.71
C ARG A 359 9.77 -5.97 -25.36
N SER A 360 9.98 -7.10 -26.04
CA SER A 360 11.02 -8.09 -25.81
C SER A 360 12.45 -7.55 -25.91
N ASP A 361 12.63 -6.42 -26.57
CA ASP A 361 13.90 -5.73 -26.82
C ASP A 361 14.51 -5.07 -25.57
N VAL A 362 13.74 -4.79 -24.52
CA VAL A 362 14.20 -3.92 -23.41
C VAL A 362 14.71 -4.68 -22.16
N ARG A 363 14.44 -5.99 -21.99
CA ARG A 363 14.32 -6.58 -20.62
C ARG A 363 15.30 -7.68 -20.17
N ALA A 364 16.49 -7.77 -20.71
CA ALA A 364 17.39 -8.89 -20.41
C ALA A 364 18.77 -8.47 -19.92
N THR A 365 18.84 -7.62 -18.89
CA THR A 365 20.14 -7.23 -18.33
C THR A 365 20.26 -7.66 -16.88
N MET A 366 21.47 -8.07 -16.51
CA MET A 366 21.80 -8.45 -15.15
C MET A 366 21.75 -7.21 -14.23
N PRO A 367 21.07 -7.29 -13.07
CA PRO A 367 21.01 -6.21 -12.12
C PRO A 367 22.37 -5.99 -11.47
N LYS A 368 22.46 -4.86 -10.78
CA LYS A 368 23.38 -4.70 -9.65
C LYS A 368 22.52 -4.61 -8.37
N PRO A 369 22.15 -5.75 -7.78
CA PRO A 369 21.12 -5.82 -6.74
C PRO A 369 21.38 -4.91 -5.54
N ALA A 370 22.62 -4.89 -5.03
CA ALA A 370 23.01 -4.04 -3.92
C ALA A 370 22.81 -2.55 -4.24
N GLU A 371 23.33 -2.07 -5.38
CA GLU A 371 23.17 -0.66 -5.79
C GLU A 371 21.69 -0.27 -5.96
N GLN A 372 20.85 -1.17 -6.50
CA GLN A 372 19.42 -0.90 -6.65
C GLN A 372 18.66 -0.86 -5.33
N LEU A 373 18.99 -1.76 -4.39
CA LEU A 373 18.41 -1.77 -3.05
C LEU A 373 18.86 -0.57 -2.24
N ASP A 374 20.14 -0.21 -2.31
CA ASP A 374 20.67 0.96 -1.61
C ASP A 374 20.04 2.25 -2.15
N ALA A 375 19.64 2.27 -3.43
CA ALA A 375 18.85 3.36 -4.02
C ALA A 375 17.34 3.33 -3.70
N ALA A 376 16.80 2.22 -3.21
CA ALA A 376 15.36 2.06 -2.97
C ALA A 376 14.93 2.72 -1.64
N LEU A 377 13.99 3.66 -1.72
CA LEU A 377 13.51 4.40 -0.55
C LEU A 377 12.90 3.49 0.54
N SER A 378 12.25 2.39 0.18
CA SER A 378 11.66 1.45 1.15
C SER A 378 12.67 0.86 2.14
N LEU A 379 13.96 0.78 1.78
CA LEU A 379 15.04 0.36 2.69
C LEU A 379 15.68 1.52 3.45
N GLN A 380 15.67 2.71 2.87
CA GLN A 380 16.24 3.91 3.49
C GLN A 380 15.33 4.54 4.54
N LEU A 381 14.03 4.26 4.49
CA LEU A 381 13.01 4.77 5.40
C LEU A 381 12.84 3.85 6.60
N THR A 382 12.85 4.44 7.79
CA THR A 382 12.52 3.74 9.03
C THR A 382 11.01 3.46 9.13
N ARG A 383 10.59 2.59 10.07
CA ARG A 383 9.16 2.36 10.36
C ARG A 383 8.41 3.67 10.62
N ALA A 384 8.99 4.52 11.46
CA ALA A 384 8.45 5.83 11.79
C ALA A 384 8.36 6.77 10.57
N ASP A 385 9.34 6.72 9.65
CA ASP A 385 9.29 7.50 8.41
C ASP A 385 8.14 7.04 7.51
N LYS A 386 7.93 5.72 7.38
CA LYS A 386 6.85 5.14 6.58
C LYS A 386 5.47 5.48 7.15
N GLN A 387 5.31 5.29 8.47
CA GLN A 387 4.10 5.64 9.20
C GLN A 387 3.78 7.14 9.04
N ALA A 388 4.77 8.01 9.18
CA ALA A 388 4.57 9.45 8.99
C ALA A 388 4.19 9.82 7.55
N LEU A 389 4.71 9.13 6.53
CA LEU A 389 4.27 9.34 5.14
C LEU A 389 2.79 8.96 4.96
N ASP A 390 2.36 7.85 5.54
CA ASP A 390 0.96 7.41 5.47
C ASP A 390 0.02 8.37 6.21
N LEU A 391 0.43 8.81 7.41
CA LEU A 391 -0.29 9.80 8.19
C LEU A 391 -0.37 11.14 7.47
N LEU A 392 0.72 11.64 6.88
CA LEU A 392 0.71 12.89 6.11
C LEU A 392 -0.06 12.79 4.79
N ALA A 393 -0.19 11.57 4.25
CA ALA A 393 -1.08 11.33 3.12
C ALA A 393 -2.54 11.50 3.56
N ALA A 394 -2.92 10.94 4.71
CA ALA A 394 -4.27 11.00 5.26
C ALA A 394 -4.63 12.39 5.82
N TRP A 395 -3.71 12.97 6.58
CA TRP A 395 -3.84 14.21 7.34
C TRP A 395 -2.80 15.23 6.82
N PRO A 396 -3.14 16.04 5.80
CA PRO A 396 -2.24 17.09 5.33
C PRO A 396 -2.17 18.24 6.34
N PHE A 397 -1.18 19.11 6.18
CA PHE A 397 -0.99 20.32 6.98
C PHE A 397 -0.79 20.03 8.48
N CYS A 398 -0.24 18.86 8.83
CA CYS A 398 0.10 18.56 10.21
C CYS A 398 1.27 19.39 10.70
N THR A 399 1.11 20.05 11.84
CA THR A 399 2.24 20.56 12.64
C THR A 399 3.07 19.39 13.21
N PRO A 400 4.33 19.61 13.63
CA PRO A 400 5.12 18.57 14.29
C PRO A 400 4.44 18.00 15.54
N GLU A 401 3.73 18.83 16.29
CA GLU A 401 2.95 18.45 17.47
C GLU A 401 1.78 17.53 17.10
N GLN A 402 1.01 17.89 16.08
CA GLN A 402 -0.08 17.05 15.60
C GLN A 402 0.42 15.71 15.05
N LEU A 403 1.51 15.73 14.26
CA LEU A 403 2.13 14.49 13.79
C LEU A 403 2.62 13.63 14.96
N ALA A 404 3.19 14.25 15.99
CA ALA A 404 3.63 13.53 17.19
C ALA A 404 2.46 12.84 17.89
N GLY A 405 1.31 13.52 17.99
CA GLY A 405 0.09 12.94 18.52
C GLY A 405 -0.44 11.80 17.65
N LEU A 406 -0.58 12.01 16.34
CA LEU A 406 -1.02 11.01 15.35
C LEU A 406 -0.12 9.76 15.29
N MET A 407 1.14 9.88 15.67
CA MET A 407 2.07 8.75 15.78
C MET A 407 1.93 7.99 17.11
N GLY A 408 0.79 8.11 17.80
CA GLY A 408 0.53 7.48 19.09
C GLY A 408 1.22 8.19 20.27
N GLY A 409 1.25 9.52 20.27
CA GLY A 409 1.77 10.30 21.41
C GLY A 409 3.30 10.29 21.56
N VAL A 410 4.05 10.15 20.45
CA VAL A 410 5.51 10.27 20.53
C VAL A 410 5.93 11.69 20.90
N THR A 411 7.17 11.87 21.36
CA THR A 411 7.65 13.23 21.65
C THR A 411 7.71 14.10 20.39
N ARG A 412 7.42 15.41 20.53
CA ARG A 412 7.63 16.40 19.46
C ARG A 412 9.04 16.35 18.87
N ARG A 413 10.06 16.06 19.69
CA ARG A 413 11.45 15.87 19.24
C ARG A 413 11.56 14.71 18.26
N ARG A 414 10.87 13.59 18.52
CA ARG A 414 10.85 12.41 17.66
C ARG A 414 10.14 12.70 16.34
N ALA A 415 8.96 13.32 16.36
CA ALA A 415 8.26 13.75 15.15
C ALA A 415 9.13 14.70 14.31
N ASN A 416 9.79 15.68 14.94
CA ASN A 416 10.74 16.56 14.25
C ASN A 416 11.96 15.83 13.67
N GLN A 417 12.43 14.73 14.28
CA GLN A 417 13.48 13.91 13.68
C GLN A 417 13.00 13.21 12.41
N VAL A 418 11.78 12.64 12.45
CA VAL A 418 11.14 12.00 11.30
C VAL A 418 10.90 13.01 10.17
N LEU A 419 10.28 14.16 10.46
CA LEU A 419 10.06 15.22 9.47
C LEU A 419 11.37 15.72 8.85
N ARG A 420 12.44 15.87 9.64
CA ARG A 420 13.77 16.22 9.10
C ARG A 420 14.33 15.11 8.21
N SER A 421 14.17 13.84 8.59
CA SER A 421 14.58 12.68 7.79
C SER A 421 13.87 12.66 6.43
N LEU A 422 12.55 12.88 6.43
CA LEU A 422 11.72 12.94 5.23
C LEU A 422 12.04 14.16 4.35
N ARG A 423 12.26 15.34 4.96
CA ARG A 423 12.64 16.57 4.24
C ARG A 423 14.00 16.47 3.56
N ARG A 424 15.00 15.86 4.21
CA ARG A 424 16.33 15.64 3.60
C ARG A 424 16.26 14.78 2.32
N ARG A 425 15.22 13.98 2.20
CA ARG A 425 14.94 13.13 1.03
C ARG A 425 13.90 13.76 0.10
N SER A 426 13.53 15.02 0.35
CA SER A 426 12.53 15.74 -0.42
C SER A 426 11.20 15.00 -0.54
N LEU A 427 10.78 14.25 0.50
CA LEU A 427 9.51 13.52 0.50
C LEU A 427 8.36 14.36 1.07
N VAL A 428 8.67 15.36 1.89
CA VAL A 428 7.69 16.27 2.49
C VAL A 428 8.17 17.71 2.36
N GLN A 429 7.20 18.62 2.29
CA GLN A 429 7.41 20.07 2.25
C GLN A 429 6.82 20.71 3.50
N ARG A 430 7.37 21.87 3.88
CA ARG A 430 6.83 22.70 4.95
C ARG A 430 6.04 23.85 4.33
N GLU A 431 4.78 23.94 4.68
CA GLU A 431 3.86 25.03 4.37
C GLU A 431 3.67 25.93 5.61
N PRO A 432 3.06 27.12 5.48
CA PRO A 432 2.76 28.00 6.62
C PRO A 432 1.95 27.28 7.71
N ASP A 433 1.00 26.45 7.29
CA ASP A 433 0.04 25.80 8.19
C ASP A 433 0.49 24.43 8.70
N GLY A 434 1.59 23.87 8.19
CA GLY A 434 2.08 22.55 8.61
C GLY A 434 2.95 21.86 7.57
N TYR A 435 3.01 20.53 7.61
CA TYR A 435 3.74 19.70 6.67
C TYR A 435 2.79 18.97 5.72
N VAL A 436 3.21 18.82 4.47
CA VAL A 436 2.48 18.10 3.42
C VAL A 436 3.44 17.20 2.65
N LEU A 437 2.89 16.20 1.96
CA LEU A 437 3.69 15.39 1.03
C LEU A 437 4.12 16.26 -0.16
N SER A 438 5.34 16.02 -0.64
CA SER A 438 5.80 16.53 -1.94
C SER A 438 5.45 15.55 -3.06
N ASP A 439 5.68 15.95 -4.31
CA ASP A 439 5.57 15.08 -5.49
C ASP A 439 6.37 13.78 -5.33
N GLU A 440 7.63 13.86 -4.88
CA GLU A 440 8.45 12.66 -4.69
C GLU A 440 7.92 11.81 -3.53
N GLY A 441 7.34 12.43 -2.51
CA GLY A 441 6.65 11.72 -1.42
C GLY A 441 5.44 10.93 -1.93
N LEU A 442 4.63 11.55 -2.79
CA LEU A 442 3.49 10.90 -3.44
C LEU A 442 3.94 9.79 -4.39
N ILE A 443 4.92 10.06 -5.25
CA ILE A 443 5.52 9.05 -6.14
C ILE A 443 6.06 7.89 -5.32
N THR A 444 6.68 8.15 -4.18
CA THR A 444 7.17 7.12 -3.27
C THR A 444 6.03 6.27 -2.71
N LEU A 445 4.93 6.87 -2.25
CA LEU A 445 3.75 6.13 -1.81
C LEU A 445 3.12 5.31 -2.94
N ALA A 446 2.96 5.90 -4.13
CA ALA A 446 2.48 5.25 -5.33
C ALA A 446 3.35 4.06 -5.77
N ARG A 447 4.67 4.15 -5.57
CA ARG A 447 5.60 3.07 -5.89
C ARG A 447 5.62 1.99 -4.80
N ARG A 448 5.43 2.37 -3.54
CA ARG A 448 5.39 1.45 -2.38
C ARG A 448 4.17 0.54 -2.44
N ASP A 449 3.05 1.07 -2.92
CA ASP A 449 1.81 0.33 -3.11
C ASP A 449 1.27 0.50 -4.54
N ARG A 450 1.20 -0.62 -5.26
CA ARG A 450 0.75 -0.66 -6.64
C ARG A 450 -0.68 -0.13 -6.82
N ALA A 451 -1.53 -0.42 -5.86
CA ALA A 451 -2.92 -0.01 -5.79
C ALA A 451 -3.08 1.51 -5.67
N ALA A 452 -2.05 2.18 -5.15
CA ALA A 452 -2.05 3.62 -4.93
C ALA A 452 -1.72 4.44 -6.19
N VAL A 453 -1.16 3.86 -7.27
CA VAL A 453 -0.60 4.64 -8.41
C VAL A 453 -1.59 5.62 -9.03
N GLY A 454 -2.78 5.17 -9.46
CA GLY A 454 -3.80 6.06 -10.05
C GLY A 454 -4.28 7.14 -9.07
N PRO A 455 -4.85 6.74 -7.91
CA PRO A 455 -5.32 7.69 -6.91
C PRO A 455 -4.28 8.67 -6.41
N THR A 456 -3.01 8.26 -6.35
CA THR A 456 -1.91 9.10 -5.84
C THR A 456 -1.44 10.11 -6.89
N LEU A 457 -1.56 9.79 -8.19
CA LEU A 457 -1.30 10.74 -9.27
C LEU A 457 -2.42 11.78 -9.42
N ASP A 458 -3.65 11.43 -9.02
CA ASP A 458 -4.77 12.38 -8.91
C ASP A 458 -4.69 13.26 -7.63
N ARG A 459 -3.67 13.08 -6.79
CA ARG A 459 -3.56 13.71 -5.45
C ARG A 459 -2.42 14.73 -5.36
N TRP A 460 -2.81 15.90 -4.88
CA TRP A 460 -2.18 16.82 -3.92
C TRP A 460 -0.66 17.08 -4.00
N THR A 461 -0.23 17.97 -4.89
CA THR A 461 1.13 18.53 -4.83
C THR A 461 1.14 19.99 -4.32
N PRO A 462 2.02 20.35 -3.37
CA PRO A 462 2.16 21.73 -2.89
C PRO A 462 2.84 22.64 -3.90
N GLN A 463 3.13 22.15 -5.12
CA GLN A 463 3.65 23.00 -6.18
C GLN A 463 2.65 24.13 -6.44
N GLN A 464 3.18 25.33 -6.42
CA GLN A 464 2.45 26.55 -6.72
C GLN A 464 3.02 27.17 -7.98
N ASP A 465 2.15 27.71 -8.81
CA ASP A 465 2.49 28.64 -9.89
C ASP A 465 1.73 29.93 -9.61
N ASP A 466 2.47 31.04 -9.48
CA ASP A 466 1.96 32.34 -9.02
C ASP A 466 1.10 32.28 -7.74
N GLY A 467 1.51 31.48 -6.76
CA GLY A 467 0.81 31.31 -5.47
C GLY A 467 -0.44 30.42 -5.54
N VAL A 468 -0.71 29.79 -6.70
CA VAL A 468 -1.85 28.90 -6.90
C VAL A 468 -1.39 27.45 -6.95
N TYR A 469 -1.94 26.60 -6.07
CA TYR A 469 -1.65 25.17 -6.07
C TYR A 469 -2.04 24.49 -7.39
N PHE A 470 -1.23 23.53 -7.83
CA PHE A 470 -1.59 22.59 -8.90
C PHE A 470 -2.56 21.51 -8.39
N GLY A 471 -3.61 21.22 -9.18
CA GLY A 471 -4.67 20.27 -8.84
C GLY A 471 -5.88 20.89 -8.13
N THR A 472 -7.07 20.35 -8.40
CA THR A 472 -8.36 20.86 -7.90
C THR A 472 -8.59 20.58 -6.41
N ALA A 473 -8.10 19.45 -5.89
CA ALA A 473 -8.36 19.04 -4.51
C ALA A 473 -7.56 19.85 -3.46
N LEU A 474 -6.31 20.24 -3.75
CA LEU A 474 -5.50 21.07 -2.83
C LEU A 474 -6.01 22.49 -2.74
N ARG A 475 -6.55 23.06 -3.83
CA ARG A 475 -7.21 24.38 -3.79
C ARG A 475 -8.43 24.35 -2.86
N ALA A 476 -9.25 23.29 -2.95
CA ALA A 476 -10.39 23.09 -2.06
C ALA A 476 -9.95 22.94 -0.59
N LEU A 477 -8.90 22.15 -0.33
CA LEU A 477 -8.39 21.95 1.04
C LEU A 477 -7.70 23.18 1.62
N ALA A 478 -6.92 23.91 0.83
CA ALA A 478 -6.33 25.18 1.24
C ALA A 478 -7.42 26.19 1.61
N SER A 479 -8.53 26.22 0.87
CA SER A 479 -9.69 27.05 1.22
C SER A 479 -10.40 26.61 2.51
N GLN A 480 -10.12 25.40 3.00
CA GLN A 480 -10.67 24.80 4.22
C GLN A 480 -9.57 24.49 5.27
N ALA A 481 -8.38 25.11 5.17
CA ALA A 481 -7.22 24.75 5.99
C ALA A 481 -7.50 24.85 7.49
N ASP A 482 -8.21 25.89 7.94
CA ASP A 482 -8.61 26.05 9.34
C ASP A 482 -9.55 24.92 9.81
N HIS A 483 -10.48 24.48 8.95
CA HIS A 483 -11.40 23.38 9.25
C HIS A 483 -10.62 22.06 9.40
N GLN A 484 -9.74 21.79 8.44
CA GLN A 484 -8.86 20.63 8.47
C GLN A 484 -7.93 20.63 9.69
N ARG A 485 -7.46 21.80 10.12
CA ARG A 485 -6.62 21.96 11.32
C ARG A 485 -7.36 21.52 12.58
N GLY A 486 -8.62 21.92 12.75
CA GLY A 486 -9.44 21.52 13.90
C GLY A 486 -9.66 20.01 13.96
N ILE A 487 -9.99 19.39 12.83
CA ILE A 487 -10.15 17.93 12.72
C ILE A 487 -8.83 17.22 13.05
N THR A 488 -7.72 17.70 12.47
CA THR A 488 -6.39 17.11 12.68
C THR A 488 -5.90 17.28 14.12
N GLU A 489 -6.24 18.39 14.78
CA GLU A 489 -5.95 18.59 16.19
C GLU A 489 -6.70 17.59 17.07
N PHE A 490 -7.99 17.38 16.82
CA PHE A 490 -8.76 16.33 17.50
C PHE A 490 -8.11 14.96 17.28
N ALA A 491 -7.83 14.62 16.03
CA ALA A 491 -7.30 13.31 15.66
C ALA A 491 -5.93 13.04 16.33
N ALA A 492 -5.06 14.04 16.32
CA ALA A 492 -3.77 13.97 16.98
C ALA A 492 -3.88 13.80 18.50
N ARG A 493 -4.79 14.53 19.16
CA ARG A 493 -5.00 14.41 20.61
C ARG A 493 -5.56 13.05 20.98
N LEU A 494 -6.57 12.57 20.27
CA LEU A 494 -7.16 11.25 20.47
C LEU A 494 -6.09 10.15 20.34
N SER A 495 -5.33 10.16 19.25
CA SER A 495 -4.27 9.17 19.02
C SER A 495 -3.17 9.23 20.09
N ALA A 496 -2.85 10.42 20.60
CA ALA A 496 -1.88 10.58 21.68
C ALA A 496 -2.36 10.01 23.00
N GLU A 497 -3.61 10.32 23.38
CA GLU A 497 -4.20 9.85 24.64
C GLU A 497 -4.35 8.33 24.64
N VAL A 498 -4.84 7.74 23.54
CA VAL A 498 -4.91 6.28 23.38
C VAL A 498 -3.52 5.64 23.41
N GLY A 499 -2.51 6.27 22.78
CA GLY A 499 -1.13 5.80 22.84
C GLY A 499 -0.51 5.79 24.25
N HIS A 500 -1.13 6.45 25.22
CA HIS A 500 -0.69 6.52 26.62
C HIS A 500 -1.58 5.73 27.59
N ASP A 501 -2.74 5.25 27.14
CA ASP A 501 -3.71 4.55 27.96
C ASP A 501 -3.93 3.12 27.44
N PRO A 502 -3.41 2.08 28.13
CA PRO A 502 -3.52 0.70 27.67
C PRO A 502 -4.94 0.14 27.73
N ASP A 503 -5.86 0.81 28.43
CA ASP A 503 -7.27 0.42 28.44
C ASP A 503 -7.96 0.80 27.13
N TYR A 504 -7.35 1.66 26.31
CA TYR A 504 -7.91 2.08 25.03
C TYR A 504 -7.16 1.49 23.84
N GLU A 505 -7.93 1.20 22.78
CA GLU A 505 -7.39 0.88 21.46
C GLU A 505 -8.09 1.71 20.40
N LEU A 506 -7.35 2.22 19.42
CA LEU A 506 -7.86 3.06 18.34
C LEU A 506 -7.48 2.46 17.00
N LEU A 507 -8.47 2.31 16.13
CA LEU A 507 -8.28 1.83 14.76
C LEU A 507 -8.69 2.91 13.75
N ASP A 508 -8.07 2.91 12.58
CA ASP A 508 -8.53 3.61 11.37
C ASP A 508 -8.96 5.07 11.52
N LEU A 509 -8.26 5.85 12.34
CA LEU A 509 -8.47 7.28 12.44
C LEU A 509 -8.04 7.99 11.14
N LEU A 510 -8.96 8.01 10.18
CA LEU A 510 -8.80 8.55 8.82
C LEU A 510 -9.91 9.56 8.52
N PRO A 511 -9.62 10.63 7.75
CA PRO A 511 -10.65 11.57 7.36
C PRO A 511 -11.57 10.98 6.30
N THR A 512 -12.84 11.37 6.30
CA THR A 512 -13.85 10.63 5.52
C THR A 512 -13.70 10.78 4.02
N HIS A 513 -13.18 11.92 3.54
CA HIS A 513 -12.87 12.09 2.12
C HIS A 513 -11.76 11.12 1.64
N ARG A 514 -10.94 10.60 2.56
CA ARG A 514 -9.97 9.52 2.30
C ARG A 514 -10.60 8.15 2.48
N SER A 515 -11.51 7.99 3.43
CA SER A 515 -12.23 6.74 3.62
C SER A 515 -13.30 6.50 2.52
N GLN A 516 -13.68 7.57 1.80
CA GLN A 516 -14.74 7.62 0.78
C GLN A 516 -16.03 6.94 1.23
N ILE A 517 -16.31 7.00 2.52
CA ILE A 517 -17.51 6.38 3.05
C ILE A 517 -18.70 7.23 2.62
N THR A 518 -19.58 6.56 1.89
CA THR A 518 -20.87 7.07 1.48
C THR A 518 -21.86 6.39 2.41
N TYR A 519 -22.26 7.07 3.49
CA TYR A 519 -23.26 6.53 4.41
C TYR A 519 -24.64 6.77 3.79
N HIS A 520 -25.27 5.70 3.33
CA HIS A 520 -26.52 5.79 2.58
C HIS A 520 -27.71 5.99 3.53
N GLY A 521 -28.57 6.96 3.21
CA GLY A 521 -29.90 7.08 3.81
C GLY A 521 -30.98 6.32 3.02
N PRO A 522 -32.22 6.28 3.52
CA PRO A 522 -33.38 5.74 2.79
C PRO A 522 -33.80 6.54 1.53
N ASP A 523 -33.18 7.71 1.29
CA ASP A 523 -33.26 8.56 0.09
C ASP A 523 -31.83 8.67 -0.53
N PRO A 524 -31.58 9.24 -1.73
CA PRO A 524 -30.23 9.42 -2.30
C PRO A 524 -29.32 10.39 -1.51
N TYR A 525 -29.58 10.61 -0.23
CA TYR A 525 -28.79 11.42 0.67
C TYR A 525 -27.62 10.62 1.24
N VAL A 526 -26.44 11.22 1.17
CA VAL A 526 -25.18 10.64 1.63
C VAL A 526 -24.69 11.45 2.84
N LEU A 527 -24.31 10.78 3.94
CA LEU A 527 -23.55 11.44 5.00
C LEU A 527 -22.06 11.44 4.69
N HIS A 528 -21.41 12.52 5.11
CA HIS A 528 -19.98 12.72 4.99
C HIS A 528 -19.46 13.34 6.31
N PRO A 529 -19.32 12.55 7.39
CA PRO A 529 -18.63 13.01 8.59
C PRO A 529 -17.22 13.49 8.25
N ASP A 530 -16.59 14.28 9.10
CA ASP A 530 -15.21 14.73 8.86
C ASP A 530 -14.19 13.61 9.06
N ALA A 531 -14.42 12.73 10.02
CA ALA A 531 -13.64 11.50 10.26
C ALA A 531 -14.53 10.38 10.83
N SER A 532 -14.08 9.14 10.73
CA SER A 532 -14.69 8.01 11.42
C SER A 532 -13.61 7.03 11.91
N PHE A 533 -13.87 6.39 13.05
CA PHE A 533 -12.90 5.49 13.69
C PHE A 533 -13.59 4.57 14.72
N PRO A 534 -13.13 3.32 14.88
CA PRO A 534 -13.39 2.50 16.06
C PRO A 534 -12.54 2.93 17.26
N LEU A 535 -13.14 2.93 18.44
CA LEU A 535 -12.45 3.12 19.71
C LEU A 535 -12.87 1.99 20.66
N SER A 536 -11.89 1.28 21.22
CA SER A 536 -12.11 0.31 22.29
C SER A 536 -11.84 0.92 23.65
N TYR A 537 -12.60 0.52 24.67
CA TYR A 537 -12.25 0.68 26.07
C TYR A 537 -12.41 -0.67 26.80
N GLN A 538 -11.33 -1.17 27.39
CA GLN A 538 -11.28 -2.46 28.10
C GLN A 538 -11.80 -3.65 27.27
N GLY A 539 -11.62 -3.58 25.94
CA GLY A 539 -12.04 -4.60 24.98
C GLY A 539 -13.41 -4.37 24.35
N ASP A 540 -14.21 -3.43 24.86
CA ASP A 540 -15.52 -3.08 24.30
C ASP A 540 -15.35 -2.05 23.18
N TRP A 541 -15.78 -2.38 21.96
CA TRP A 541 -15.60 -1.55 20.76
C TRP A 541 -16.83 -0.71 20.42
N ASP A 542 -16.63 0.60 20.32
CA ASP A 542 -17.62 1.56 19.84
C ASP A 542 -17.17 2.24 18.55
N TRP A 543 -18.12 2.52 17.66
CA TRP A 543 -17.86 3.31 16.45
C TRP A 543 -18.11 4.79 16.69
N CYS A 544 -17.20 5.65 16.24
CA CYS A 544 -17.33 7.09 16.32
C CYS A 544 -17.39 7.75 14.94
N LEU A 545 -18.29 8.72 14.76
CA LEU A 545 -18.36 9.62 13.60
C LEU A 545 -18.09 11.05 14.08
N LEU A 546 -17.04 11.70 13.58
CA LEU A 546 -16.66 13.05 13.97
C LEU A 546 -17.25 14.09 13.02
N GLU A 547 -17.80 15.16 13.59
CA GLU A 547 -18.25 16.38 12.91
C GLU A 547 -17.58 17.58 13.56
N TYR A 548 -16.71 18.27 12.84
CA TYR A 548 -16.07 19.50 13.28
C TYR A 548 -16.86 20.71 12.79
N GLU A 549 -17.06 21.69 13.65
CA GLU A 549 -17.85 22.89 13.36
C GLU A 549 -17.13 24.15 13.83
N ARG A 550 -16.76 24.98 12.85
CA ARG A 550 -16.04 26.24 13.09
C ARG A 550 -16.97 27.38 13.54
N ARG A 551 -18.07 27.58 12.81
CA ARG A 551 -19.00 28.69 13.09
C ARG A 551 -20.13 28.19 13.98
N ALA A 552 -20.64 29.05 14.85
CA ALA A 552 -21.95 28.85 15.46
C ALA A 552 -22.92 28.56 14.31
N VAL A 553 -23.33 27.29 14.18
CA VAL A 553 -24.33 26.93 13.19
C VAL A 553 -25.52 27.79 13.53
N THR A 554 -25.91 28.69 12.62
CA THR A 554 -27.11 29.50 12.86
C THR A 554 -28.22 28.51 13.22
N PRO A 555 -29.02 28.77 14.27
CA PRO A 555 -30.11 27.90 14.70
C PRO A 555 -30.93 27.24 13.59
N LYS A 556 -31.10 27.95 12.46
CA LYS A 556 -31.81 27.49 11.27
C LYS A 556 -31.13 26.33 10.50
N ARG A 557 -29.80 26.23 10.53
CA ARG A 557 -29.02 25.21 9.79
C ARG A 557 -28.75 23.93 10.61
N VAL A 558 -28.86 24.01 11.93
CA VAL A 558 -28.73 22.85 12.83
C VAL A 558 -29.74 21.75 12.43
N PRO A 559 -31.05 22.02 12.28
CA PRO A 559 -32.01 21.00 11.87
C PRO A 559 -31.73 20.36 10.50
N GLU A 560 -31.18 21.11 9.54
CA GLU A 560 -30.84 20.59 8.20
C GLU A 560 -29.67 19.61 8.26
N ARG A 561 -28.60 19.96 8.98
CA ARG A 561 -27.44 19.07 9.15
C ARG A 561 -27.81 17.81 9.93
N LEU A 562 -28.61 17.97 10.98
CA LEU A 562 -29.08 16.86 11.80
C LEU A 562 -30.13 15.99 11.09
N ARG A 563 -30.80 16.49 10.04
CA ARG A 563 -31.78 15.72 9.25
C ARG A 563 -31.14 14.49 8.60
N GLY A 564 -29.91 14.63 8.10
CA GLY A 564 -29.16 13.52 7.51
C GLY A 564 -28.96 12.40 8.53
N TYR A 565 -28.39 12.73 9.68
CA TYR A 565 -28.16 11.78 10.77
C TYR A 565 -29.45 11.12 11.25
N ARG A 566 -30.51 11.91 11.47
CA ARG A 566 -31.82 11.37 11.85
C ARG A 566 -32.33 10.31 10.88
N ARG A 567 -32.14 10.51 9.56
CA ARG A 567 -32.55 9.54 8.54
C ARG A 567 -31.66 8.29 8.53
N TYR A 568 -30.36 8.47 8.69
CA TYR A 568 -29.39 7.37 8.73
C TYR A 568 -29.64 6.43 9.91
N PHE A 569 -29.79 6.98 11.13
CA PHE A 569 -30.11 6.20 12.33
C PHE A 569 -31.54 5.64 12.35
N ALA A 570 -32.48 6.22 11.59
CA ALA A 570 -33.81 5.64 11.41
C ALA A 570 -33.83 4.46 10.42
N SER A 571 -32.74 4.21 9.71
CA SER A 571 -32.60 3.11 8.74
C SER A 571 -31.76 1.97 9.30
N ASP A 572 -31.80 0.81 8.64
CA ASP A 572 -30.92 -0.32 8.99
C ASP A 572 -29.44 -0.05 8.64
N TYR A 573 -29.14 0.99 7.85
CA TYR A 573 -27.76 1.28 7.42
C TYR A 573 -26.85 1.59 8.59
N ALA A 574 -27.29 2.34 9.60
CA ALA A 574 -26.46 2.67 10.77
C ALA A 574 -25.94 1.43 11.51
N TRP A 575 -26.72 0.35 11.56
CA TRP A 575 -26.30 -0.92 12.15
C TRP A 575 -25.43 -1.73 11.18
N ARG A 576 -25.89 -1.88 9.94
CA ARG A 576 -25.22 -2.69 8.90
C ARG A 576 -23.84 -2.13 8.53
N ASP A 577 -23.71 -0.81 8.50
CA ASP A 577 -22.48 -0.12 8.13
C ASP A 577 -21.40 -0.21 9.21
N HIS A 578 -21.74 -0.69 10.40
CA HIS A 578 -20.84 -0.69 11.56
C HIS A 578 -20.78 -2.07 12.24
N GLY A 579 -21.11 -3.13 11.49
CA GLY A 579 -20.96 -4.52 11.97
C GLY A 579 -21.88 -4.85 13.14
N GLY A 580 -23.05 -4.21 13.16
CA GLY A 580 -24.03 -4.44 14.20
C GLY A 580 -23.77 -3.68 15.49
N VAL A 581 -23.22 -2.46 15.41
CA VAL A 581 -23.13 -1.52 16.53
C VAL A 581 -23.55 -0.16 15.99
N GLU A 582 -24.50 0.53 16.63
CA GLU A 582 -24.87 1.88 16.19
C GLU A 582 -23.74 2.87 16.54
N PRO A 583 -23.23 3.67 15.60
CA PRO A 583 -22.10 4.56 15.86
C PRO A 583 -22.49 5.80 16.68
N LEU A 584 -21.62 6.24 17.58
CA LEU A 584 -21.73 7.50 18.30
C LEU A 584 -21.28 8.69 17.43
N VAL A 585 -22.09 9.75 17.34
CA VAL A 585 -21.72 10.99 16.64
C VAL A 585 -21.07 11.99 17.60
N LEU A 586 -19.86 12.43 17.28
CA LEU A 586 -19.07 13.38 18.05
C LEU A 586 -19.10 14.75 17.36
N PHE A 587 -19.85 15.70 17.93
CA PHE A 587 -19.84 17.08 17.46
C PHE A 587 -18.77 17.89 18.19
N LEU A 588 -17.75 18.34 17.47
CA LEU A 588 -16.66 19.16 17.98
C LEU A 588 -16.77 20.59 17.48
N PHE A 589 -16.88 21.55 18.40
CA PHE A 589 -16.96 22.95 18.08
C PHE A 589 -15.64 23.69 18.31
N GLU A 590 -15.36 24.72 17.51
CA GLU A 590 -14.23 25.61 17.76
C GLU A 590 -14.36 26.34 19.12
N THR A 591 -15.59 26.71 19.51
CA THR A 591 -15.86 27.53 20.70
C THR A 591 -16.95 26.95 21.59
N ALA A 592 -16.90 27.28 22.89
CA ALA A 592 -17.92 26.91 23.87
C ALA A 592 -19.28 27.62 23.66
N GLU A 593 -19.30 28.73 22.93
CA GLU A 593 -20.55 29.40 22.55
C GLU A 593 -21.28 28.63 21.45
N ALA A 594 -20.56 28.20 20.40
CA ALA A 594 -21.12 27.41 19.31
C ALA A 594 -21.68 26.07 19.82
N GLU A 595 -20.96 25.39 20.71
CA GLU A 595 -21.44 24.17 21.36
C GLU A 595 -22.73 24.43 22.15
N ARG A 596 -22.80 25.50 22.95
CA ARG A 596 -24.02 25.84 23.70
C ARG A 596 -25.21 26.04 22.78
N THR A 597 -25.05 26.86 21.73
CA THR A 597 -26.13 27.08 20.74
C THR A 597 -26.58 25.78 20.11
N PHE A 598 -25.64 24.89 19.75
CA PHE A 598 -25.98 23.58 19.20
C PHE A 598 -26.78 22.73 20.18
N VAL A 599 -26.31 22.58 21.42
CA VAL A 599 -26.97 21.76 22.46
C VAL A 599 -28.40 22.23 22.74
N ASP A 600 -28.62 23.54 22.77
CA ASP A 600 -29.94 24.13 22.99
C ASP A 600 -30.94 23.77 21.86
N HIS A 601 -30.44 23.54 20.64
CA HIS A 601 -31.26 23.20 19.46
C HIS A 601 -31.29 21.69 19.16
N ALA A 602 -30.31 20.93 19.63
CA ALA A 602 -30.17 19.51 19.35
C ALA A 602 -31.17 18.62 20.11
N ALA A 603 -32.04 19.20 20.95
CA ALA A 603 -33.17 18.51 21.60
C ALA A 603 -34.13 17.80 20.61
N THR A 604 -34.09 18.18 19.32
CA THR A 604 -34.88 17.55 18.25
C THR A 604 -34.31 16.22 17.73
N LEU A 605 -33.13 15.79 18.20
CA LEU A 605 -32.40 14.59 17.75
C LEU A 605 -32.51 13.36 18.68
N ARG A 606 -33.63 13.20 19.41
CA ARG A 606 -33.81 12.16 20.45
C ARG A 606 -33.51 10.69 20.05
N HIS A 607 -33.26 10.41 18.77
CA HIS A 607 -33.03 9.07 18.23
C HIS A 607 -31.61 8.83 17.68
N ALA A 608 -30.72 9.82 17.71
CA ALA A 608 -29.32 9.62 17.31
C ALA A 608 -28.43 9.64 18.56
N PRO A 609 -27.53 8.66 18.76
CA PRO A 609 -26.53 8.73 19.81
C PRO A 609 -25.51 9.79 19.42
N PHE A 610 -25.52 10.94 20.10
CA PHE A 610 -24.52 11.97 19.87
C PHE A 610 -24.07 12.63 21.18
N VAL A 611 -22.86 13.17 21.14
CA VAL A 611 -22.28 14.02 22.17
C VAL A 611 -21.63 15.23 21.53
N SER A 612 -21.38 16.25 22.35
CA SER A 612 -20.73 17.48 21.89
C SER A 612 -19.57 17.87 22.80
N SER A 613 -18.56 18.51 22.22
CA SER A 613 -17.46 19.15 22.95
C SER A 613 -16.97 20.38 22.21
N ASN A 614 -15.99 21.08 22.77
CA ASN A 614 -15.32 22.20 22.13
C ASN A 614 -13.80 22.12 22.30
N LEU A 615 -13.05 22.73 21.38
CA LEU A 615 -11.58 22.71 21.40
C LEU A 615 -10.99 23.21 22.73
N PRO A 616 -11.44 24.33 23.35
CA PRO A 616 -10.96 24.75 24.66
C PRO A 616 -11.14 23.70 25.77
N THR A 617 -12.25 22.96 25.75
CA THR A 617 -12.54 21.93 26.75
C THR A 617 -11.68 20.70 26.51
N LEU A 618 -11.57 20.23 25.27
CA LEU A 618 -10.67 19.13 24.90
C LEU A 618 -9.22 19.46 25.25
N ALA A 619 -8.81 20.71 25.09
CA ALA A 619 -7.46 21.15 25.45
C ALA A 619 -7.18 21.06 26.95
N LYS A 620 -8.20 21.18 27.79
CA LYS A 620 -8.09 21.14 29.25
C LYS A 620 -8.29 19.74 29.84
N GLU A 621 -9.33 19.04 29.39
CA GLU A 621 -9.81 17.80 30.01
C GLU A 621 -9.41 16.54 29.21
N GLY A 622 -8.88 16.71 27.99
CA GLY A 622 -8.56 15.61 27.07
C GLY A 622 -9.76 15.11 26.27
N VAL A 623 -9.50 14.30 25.25
CA VAL A 623 -10.50 13.65 24.41
C VAL A 623 -11.14 12.45 25.11
N LEU A 624 -10.36 11.65 25.83
CA LEU A 624 -10.87 10.48 26.56
C LEU A 624 -11.45 10.86 27.93
N GLY A 625 -10.99 11.99 28.49
CA GLY A 625 -11.44 12.53 29.77
C GLY A 625 -12.83 13.17 29.74
N PRO A 626 -13.29 13.78 30.85
CA PRO A 626 -14.64 14.29 31.04
C PRO A 626 -14.91 15.57 30.25
N SER A 627 -14.88 15.47 28.93
CA SER A 627 -14.97 16.58 27.99
C SER A 627 -16.22 16.53 27.12
N TRP A 628 -16.99 15.44 27.19
CA TRP A 628 -18.17 15.22 26.33
C TRP A 628 -19.46 15.55 27.05
N ARG A 629 -20.23 16.46 26.45
CA ARG A 629 -21.55 16.83 26.93
C ARG A 629 -22.61 16.04 26.19
N LEU A 630 -23.46 15.37 26.97
CA LEU A 630 -24.66 14.71 26.47
C LEU A 630 -25.77 15.72 26.16
N PRO A 631 -26.65 15.44 25.19
CA PRO A 631 -27.78 16.30 24.90
C PRO A 631 -28.84 16.25 26.01
N PRO A 632 -29.78 17.21 26.05
CA PRO A 632 -30.94 17.12 26.92
C PRO A 632 -31.73 15.80 26.65
N PRO A 633 -32.27 15.14 27.68
CA PRO A 633 -32.47 15.62 29.06
C PRO A 633 -31.32 15.33 30.03
N HIS A 634 -30.17 14.83 29.55
CA HIS A 634 -29.06 14.50 30.45
C HIS A 634 -28.53 15.76 31.17
N PRO A 635 -27.94 15.60 32.38
CA PRO A 635 -27.33 16.70 33.09
C PRO A 635 -26.29 17.42 32.22
N ALA A 636 -26.10 18.73 32.43
CA ALA A 636 -25.06 19.50 31.75
C ALA A 636 -23.62 19.09 32.11
N ALA A 637 -23.46 18.10 32.99
CA ALA A 637 -22.18 17.51 33.33
C ALA A 637 -21.53 16.86 32.10
N ARG A 638 -20.22 17.00 32.00
CA ARG A 638 -19.43 16.31 30.98
C ARG A 638 -19.00 14.96 31.50
N VAL A 639 -18.92 13.98 30.61
CA VAL A 639 -18.57 12.60 30.90
C VAL A 639 -17.37 12.18 30.06
N PRO A 640 -16.56 11.21 30.52
CA PRO A 640 -15.51 10.62 29.71
C PRO A 640 -16.11 9.87 28.53
N LEU A 641 -15.34 9.75 27.45
CA LEU A 641 -15.86 9.21 26.18
C LEU A 641 -16.39 7.77 26.33
N HIS A 642 -15.71 6.93 27.12
CA HIS A 642 -16.14 5.55 27.37
C HIS A 642 -17.46 5.45 28.16
N ALA A 643 -17.80 6.46 28.96
CA ALA A 643 -19.01 6.43 29.80
C ALA A 643 -20.26 6.91 29.05
N VAL A 644 -20.12 7.41 27.81
CA VAL A 644 -21.24 7.97 27.04
C VAL A 644 -22.33 6.93 26.82
N GLY A 645 -21.97 5.71 26.38
CA GLY A 645 -22.93 4.63 26.13
C GLY A 645 -23.70 4.23 27.40
N THR A 646 -23.00 4.08 28.53
CA THR A 646 -23.62 3.72 29.81
C THR A 646 -24.61 4.77 30.30
N VAL A 647 -24.27 6.06 30.18
CA VAL A 647 -25.13 7.16 30.66
C VAL A 647 -26.34 7.36 29.72
N GLN A 648 -26.20 7.10 28.42
CA GLN A 648 -27.33 7.13 27.49
C GLN A 648 -28.38 6.06 27.80
N GLN A 649 -27.97 4.86 28.25
CA GLN A 649 -28.88 3.76 28.59
C GLN A 649 -29.68 3.97 29.90
N GLN A 650 -29.25 4.89 30.78
CA GLN A 650 -29.90 5.14 32.07
C GLN A 650 -31.15 6.03 31.99
N VAL A 651 -31.46 6.60 30.82
CA VAL A 651 -32.72 7.34 30.60
C VAL A 651 -33.76 6.36 30.06
N PRO A 652 -34.94 6.22 30.68
CA PRO A 652 -35.99 5.36 30.16
C PRO A 652 -36.42 5.89 28.80
N THR A 653 -35.95 5.25 27.73
CA THR A 653 -36.58 5.40 26.42
C THR A 653 -37.98 4.82 26.57
N SER A 654 -39.03 5.62 26.36
CA SER A 654 -40.38 5.10 26.17
C SER A 654 -40.33 3.91 25.21
N PRO A 655 -41.10 2.83 25.45
CA PRO A 655 -40.89 1.53 24.82
C PRO A 655 -40.82 1.70 23.30
N SER A 656 -39.62 1.54 22.75
CA SER A 656 -39.46 1.49 21.31
C SER A 656 -40.16 0.23 20.83
N THR A 657 -40.96 0.39 19.77
CA THR A 657 -41.77 -0.62 19.10
C THR A 657 -40.91 -1.70 18.40
N ARG A 658 -39.65 -1.90 18.83
CA ARG A 658 -38.69 -2.85 18.22
C ARG A 658 -38.82 -4.27 18.78
N ALA A 659 -39.44 -4.46 19.95
CA ALA A 659 -39.66 -5.80 20.52
C ALA A 659 -40.80 -6.61 19.83
N GLN A 660 -41.47 -6.07 18.81
CA GLN A 660 -42.58 -6.76 18.11
C GLN A 660 -42.28 -7.17 16.66
N ARG A 661 -41.04 -7.04 16.17
CA ARG A 661 -40.65 -7.52 14.83
C ARG A 661 -39.85 -8.83 14.79
N PHE A 662 -39.73 -9.49 15.93
CA PHE A 662 -39.24 -10.87 16.03
C PHE A 662 -40.25 -11.71 16.81
N LEU A 663 -41.44 -11.86 16.22
CA LEU A 663 -42.30 -13.03 16.32
C LEU A 663 -42.82 -13.35 14.91
#